data_AF-A0A6J6L933-F1
#
_entry.id   AF-A0A6J6L933-F1
#
_cell.length_a   1.000
_cell.length_b   1.000
_cell.length_c   1.000
_cell.angle_alpha   90.00
_cell.angle_beta   90.00
_cell.angle_gamma   90.00
#
_symmetry.space_group_name_H-M   'P 1'
#
loop_
_entity.id
_entity.type
_entity.pdbx_description
1 polymer ?
#
loop_
_entity_poly.entity_id
_entity_poly.type
_entity_poly.pdbx_seq_one_letter_code
_entity_poly.pdbx_strand_id
1 'polypeptide(L)'
;MRALILKNLNMNPSNYSSSISTTSRGRARRVPMLERCIAIVSALALLAAGLVSLAVNAMPASADAITVPVIGPPVLNSAQLAAWYRSTGRTLNVPGENIDALASYFVDEGVAENLRGDIAFIQSIVETGYFGFVGSMVKPADYNFAGMGACDTCNSGRPFPNARTGVRAQVQHLKNYADINSRASGLHNAPVVEWYGRRTVNGVYTYDPALAIYNFDTFFAKGRAATWNQMGNGNWASSTTYAATIISLYQRVLVWNGIPALAAAGADPAGRTDLVERVPGGVHVGGWSFDVSTPDAISVRATLNDNPIGTILANGYRPDVAAVFNFGANHGFDGVLPVTTGGTVCVYGVNVGTGSRDTPLGCGVIPGPDPVGALDSISRAPGGVLIRGWGLDPDLGTAATILVTRDGSLAAAIPAGVARPDIGAAYPPYGANHGFDAVAPVAGGNLCVYVVNVGPGVAVRQLGCSTLIGPTPIGNVESVSRVPGGVRVVGWALDPDSADPISIHVYAGGVGAAIPANLSRPGFSNYFPGYGDAHGFDAVVPLQGGEVCLYAINVADGVTNPRLGSCTTVLGGTPLGSLEAAGRVAGGVRLSGWSLDADTAGAVALHVYANGQFVSAISANTTRADVGAVFPAWGANHGFDAVVPTTTTGVTTYCVYAINVGGGVNPLLGCRTLTVTGQPFGSIESVSRTPGGIRVTGWVIDPDSANAVTLHVYVDGVFRAATTANLSRPDVGAIFYSYGALHGFDTTLSGGGSQVCVYAIDIGGGVNPLLGCRNI
;
A
#
# COMPACT_ATOMS: atom_id res chain seq x y z
N MET A 1 -5.37 58.17 16.82
CA MET A 1 -5.54 59.49 16.17
C MET A 1 -5.64 59.27 14.67
N ARG A 2 -6.74 59.78 14.10
CA ARG A 2 -7.05 60.18 12.71
C ARG A 2 -6.32 59.57 11.49
N ALA A 3 -7.18 59.22 10.53
CA ALA A 3 -7.00 58.71 9.16
C ALA A 3 -6.27 59.61 8.14
N LEU A 4 -5.78 59.00 7.04
CA LEU A 4 -5.67 59.54 5.67
C LEU A 4 -5.40 58.35 4.70
N ILE A 5 -6.33 57.88 3.85
CA ILE A 5 -6.83 58.36 2.53
C ILE A 5 -6.14 57.67 1.32
N LEU A 6 -7.02 57.17 0.42
CA LEU A 6 -6.82 56.57 -0.91
C LEU A 6 -6.13 57.48 -1.96
N LYS A 7 -5.46 56.88 -2.98
CA LYS A 7 -5.93 56.82 -4.41
C LYS A 7 -4.85 56.37 -5.43
N ASN A 8 -5.33 55.55 -6.38
CA ASN A 8 -4.97 55.41 -7.82
C ASN A 8 -3.57 54.86 -8.16
N LEU A 9 -3.42 53.87 -9.06
CA LEU A 9 -3.72 53.95 -10.50
C LEU A 9 -4.03 52.57 -11.15
N ASN A 10 -5.07 52.58 -12.00
CA ASN A 10 -5.28 51.65 -13.11
C ASN A 10 -4.15 51.77 -14.14
N MET A 11 -3.76 50.66 -14.80
CA MET A 11 -3.64 50.59 -16.27
C MET A 11 -3.52 49.14 -16.77
N ASN A 12 -4.19 48.92 -17.90
CA ASN A 12 -4.58 47.66 -18.55
C ASN A 12 -3.45 47.06 -19.45
N PRO A 13 -3.64 45.83 -19.98
CA PRO A 13 -2.63 44.96 -20.58
C PRO A 13 -2.50 45.14 -22.10
N SER A 14 -1.62 44.31 -22.68
CA SER A 14 -1.45 43.92 -24.09
C SER A 14 -0.24 44.52 -24.81
N ASN A 15 0.65 43.63 -25.26
CA ASN A 15 1.20 43.64 -26.62
C ASN A 15 1.82 42.28 -27.00
N TYR A 16 1.20 41.67 -28.04
CA TYR A 16 1.73 40.89 -29.19
C TYR A 16 2.59 39.62 -28.95
N SER A 17 2.17 38.40 -29.36
CA SER A 17 1.95 37.86 -30.73
C SER A 17 3.24 37.85 -31.55
N SER A 18 3.75 36.78 -32.19
CA SER A 18 3.21 35.51 -32.70
C SER A 18 4.36 34.67 -33.33
N SER A 19 4.29 33.34 -33.33
CA SER A 19 4.48 32.52 -34.56
C SER A 19 4.23 31.03 -34.30
N ILE A 20 3.65 30.40 -35.33
CA ILE A 20 3.09 29.04 -35.39
C ILE A 20 4.18 28.05 -35.84
N SER A 21 4.19 26.83 -35.31
CA SER A 21 4.53 25.63 -36.09
C SER A 21 3.95 24.35 -35.48
N THR A 22 3.05 23.74 -36.24
CA THR A 22 2.54 22.39 -36.10
C THR A 22 3.50 21.39 -36.73
N THR A 23 3.95 20.37 -35.98
CA THR A 23 4.00 18.91 -36.31
C THR A 23 5.09 18.19 -35.52
N SER A 24 4.71 17.21 -34.69
CA SER A 24 5.24 15.85 -34.80
C SER A 24 4.42 14.88 -33.93
N ARG A 25 4.09 13.73 -34.51
CA ARG A 25 3.40 12.61 -33.88
C ARG A 25 4.37 11.91 -32.92
N GLY A 26 3.89 11.59 -31.72
CA GLY A 26 4.64 10.83 -30.71
C GLY A 26 3.75 10.10 -29.70
N ARG A 27 3.02 9.09 -30.17
CA ARG A 27 2.66 7.86 -29.43
C ARG A 27 2.16 8.03 -27.98
N ALA A 28 0.84 8.20 -27.82
CA ALA A 28 0.16 7.94 -26.54
C ALA A 28 0.28 6.45 -26.17
N ARG A 29 1.04 6.12 -25.14
CA ARG A 29 0.92 4.84 -24.43
C ARG A 29 -0.22 4.98 -23.41
N ARG A 30 -1.30 4.24 -23.65
CA ARG A 30 -2.32 3.93 -22.65
C ARG A 30 -1.65 3.25 -21.45
N VAL A 31 -1.88 3.76 -20.26
CA VAL A 31 -1.58 3.06 -18.99
C VAL A 31 -2.92 2.57 -18.45
N PRO A 32 -3.12 1.26 -18.24
CA PRO A 32 -4.33 0.76 -17.63
C PRO A 32 -4.26 0.92 -16.10
N MET A 33 -5.43 1.25 -15.51
CA MET A 33 -5.70 1.17 -14.08
C MET A 33 -5.34 -0.23 -13.56
N LEU A 34 -4.59 -0.26 -12.45
CA LEU A 34 -4.34 -1.48 -11.69
C LEU A 34 -4.61 -1.17 -10.21
N GLU A 35 -5.78 -1.62 -9.76
CA GLU A 35 -6.08 -1.86 -8.35
C GLU A 35 -5.19 -2.99 -7.81
N ARG A 36 -5.01 -2.98 -6.48
CA ARG A 36 -4.31 -3.94 -5.61
C ARG A 36 -2.88 -3.55 -5.25
N CYS A 37 -2.70 -3.17 -3.97
CA CYS A 37 -1.81 -3.82 -3.01
C CYS A 37 -1.59 -2.93 -1.78
N ILE A 38 -2.19 -3.26 -0.63
CA ILE A 38 -1.54 -3.19 0.71
C ILE A 38 -2.18 -4.27 1.59
N ALA A 39 -1.41 -5.31 1.95
CA ALA A 39 -1.38 -5.92 3.30
C ALA A 39 -0.49 -7.19 3.32
N ILE A 40 0.76 -7.03 3.76
CA ILE A 40 1.63 -8.01 4.44
C ILE A 40 2.36 -7.12 5.48
N VAL A 41 2.38 -7.33 6.80
CA VAL A 41 2.96 -8.41 7.64
C VAL A 41 2.31 -8.21 9.03
N SER A 42 1.74 -9.19 9.73
CA SER A 42 2.45 -10.01 10.74
C SER A 42 1.42 -10.88 11.48
N ALA A 43 1.62 -12.20 11.52
CA ALA A 43 1.31 -13.06 12.66
C ALA A 43 1.77 -14.49 12.34
N LEU A 44 2.98 -14.82 12.79
CA LEU A 44 3.47 -16.19 12.90
C LEU A 44 3.42 -16.57 14.39
N ALA A 45 3.07 -17.84 14.63
CA ALA A 45 3.06 -18.57 15.90
C ALA A 45 1.81 -18.45 16.77
N LEU A 46 0.83 -19.34 16.52
CA LEU A 46 0.36 -20.36 17.48
C LEU A 46 -0.81 -21.12 16.87
N LEU A 47 -0.57 -22.37 16.45
CA LEU A 47 -1.42 -23.56 16.70
C LEU A 47 -1.00 -24.70 15.76
N ALA A 48 -0.04 -25.47 16.25
CA ALA A 48 0.07 -26.87 15.89
C ALA A 48 -1.07 -27.64 16.58
N ALA A 49 -2.02 -28.15 15.81
CA ALA A 49 -2.80 -29.37 16.06
C ALA A 49 -3.88 -29.48 14.99
N GLY A 50 -3.78 -30.49 14.12
CA GLY A 50 -4.83 -30.75 13.12
C GLY A 50 -4.37 -31.48 11.85
N LEU A 51 -3.39 -32.39 11.96
CA LEU A 51 -3.21 -33.45 10.95
C LEU A 51 -4.37 -34.44 11.11
N VAL A 52 -5.44 -34.30 10.32
CA VAL A 52 -6.37 -35.39 10.00
C VAL A 52 -6.81 -35.24 8.54
N SER A 53 -6.27 -36.15 7.72
CA SER A 53 -6.88 -36.76 6.53
C SER A 53 -7.51 -35.85 5.47
N LEU A 54 -6.74 -35.59 4.40
CA LEU A 54 -7.28 -35.48 3.04
C LEU A 54 -7.90 -36.84 2.65
N ALA A 55 -9.10 -37.13 3.15
CA ALA A 55 -9.95 -38.11 2.53
C ALA A 55 -10.49 -37.46 1.25
N VAL A 56 -9.98 -37.94 0.11
CA VAL A 56 -10.71 -37.90 -1.14
C VAL A 56 -12.09 -38.47 -0.81
N ASN A 57 -13.14 -37.64 -0.83
CA ASN A 57 -14.50 -38.14 -0.81
C ASN A 57 -14.66 -38.94 -2.11
N ALA A 58 -14.36 -40.23 -2.03
CA ALA A 58 -14.97 -41.23 -2.87
C ALA A 58 -16.46 -40.88 -2.91
N MET A 59 -17.00 -40.72 -4.12
CA MET A 59 -18.43 -40.73 -4.31
C MET A 59 -18.98 -41.93 -3.53
N PRO A 60 -20.00 -41.76 -2.67
CA PRO A 60 -20.60 -42.90 -2.03
C PRO A 60 -21.05 -43.85 -3.14
N ALA A 61 -20.65 -45.11 -2.99
CA ALA A 61 -21.09 -46.20 -3.83
C ALA A 61 -22.61 -46.10 -4.02
N SER A 62 -23.04 -46.33 -5.26
CA SER A 62 -24.41 -46.54 -5.71
C SER A 62 -25.40 -46.83 -4.58
N ALA A 63 -26.39 -45.96 -4.40
CA ALA A 63 -27.66 -46.35 -3.82
C ALA A 63 -28.10 -47.66 -4.48
N ASP A 64 -28.42 -48.67 -3.65
CA ASP A 64 -28.77 -50.01 -4.11
C ASP A 64 -29.76 -49.95 -5.27
N ALA A 65 -29.34 -50.38 -6.46
CA ALA A 65 -30.23 -50.48 -7.60
C ALA A 65 -31.36 -51.46 -7.24
N ILE A 66 -32.62 -51.00 -7.30
CA ILE A 66 -33.82 -51.82 -7.09
C ILE A 66 -33.67 -53.10 -7.89
N THR A 67 -33.45 -54.23 -7.24
CA THR A 67 -33.22 -55.50 -7.92
C THR A 67 -34.56 -56.14 -8.27
N VAL A 68 -34.90 -56.20 -9.56
CA VAL A 68 -36.17 -56.75 -10.06
C VAL A 68 -35.93 -58.14 -10.64
N PRO A 69 -36.34 -59.24 -9.97
CA PRO A 69 -36.11 -60.59 -10.48
C PRO A 69 -36.82 -60.85 -11.81
N VAL A 70 -36.20 -61.62 -12.70
CA VAL A 70 -36.86 -62.12 -13.92
C VAL A 70 -37.76 -63.31 -13.59
N ILE A 71 -37.30 -64.19 -12.70
CA ILE A 71 -38.05 -65.34 -12.18
C ILE A 71 -39.04 -64.86 -11.11
N GLY A 72 -40.27 -65.34 -11.17
CA GLY A 72 -41.32 -65.05 -10.20
C GLY A 72 -42.67 -64.81 -10.86
N PRO A 73 -43.77 -64.86 -10.10
CA PRO A 73 -45.12 -64.65 -10.63
C PRO A 73 -45.32 -63.20 -11.08
N PRO A 74 -46.09 -62.95 -12.17
CA PRO A 74 -46.50 -61.60 -12.54
C PRO A 74 -47.20 -60.87 -11.38
N VAL A 75 -46.91 -59.58 -11.20
CA VAL A 75 -47.58 -58.72 -10.20
C VAL A 75 -48.82 -58.07 -10.81
N LEU A 76 -48.73 -57.64 -12.07
CA LEU A 76 -49.87 -57.15 -12.82
C LEU A 76 -50.57 -58.32 -13.52
N ASN A 77 -51.91 -58.34 -13.46
CA ASN A 77 -52.71 -59.26 -14.25
C ASN A 77 -52.95 -58.73 -15.68
N SER A 78 -53.49 -59.58 -16.56
CA SER A 78 -53.70 -59.25 -17.97
C SER A 78 -54.69 -58.09 -18.18
N ALA A 79 -55.73 -57.99 -17.34
CA ALA A 79 -56.70 -56.90 -17.41
C ALA A 79 -56.08 -55.54 -17.04
N GLN A 80 -55.20 -55.50 -16.03
CA GLN A 80 -54.47 -54.29 -15.63
C GLN A 80 -53.51 -53.82 -16.72
N LEU A 81 -52.78 -54.75 -17.35
CA LEU A 81 -51.89 -54.43 -18.47
C LEU A 81 -52.67 -53.91 -19.69
N ALA A 82 -53.78 -54.56 -20.04
CA ALA A 82 -54.63 -54.16 -21.15
C ALA A 82 -55.34 -52.82 -20.90
N ALA A 83 -55.79 -52.56 -19.67
CA ALA A 83 -56.39 -51.29 -19.28
C ALA A 83 -55.39 -50.13 -19.36
N TRP A 84 -54.18 -50.34 -18.82
CA TRP A 84 -53.11 -49.36 -18.91
C TRP A 84 -52.72 -49.09 -20.37
N TYR A 85 -52.56 -50.13 -21.21
CA TYR A 85 -52.21 -49.91 -22.61
C TYR A 85 -53.26 -49.05 -23.32
N ARG A 86 -54.56 -49.30 -23.10
CA ARG A 86 -55.64 -48.47 -23.67
C ARG A 86 -55.57 -47.01 -23.21
N SER A 87 -55.17 -46.75 -21.95
CA SER A 87 -55.05 -45.39 -21.44
C SER A 87 -53.97 -44.57 -22.14
N THR A 88 -53.04 -45.22 -22.86
CA THR A 88 -52.03 -44.52 -23.67
C THR A 88 -52.58 -43.93 -24.97
N GLY A 89 -53.80 -44.33 -25.38
CA GLY A 89 -54.41 -43.91 -26.65
C GLY A 89 -53.77 -44.53 -27.90
N ARG A 90 -52.91 -45.55 -27.75
CA ARG A 90 -52.22 -46.23 -28.86
C ARG A 90 -53.10 -47.34 -29.46
N THR A 91 -52.97 -47.55 -30.77
CA THR A 91 -53.65 -48.63 -31.51
C THR A 91 -52.71 -49.83 -31.64
N LEU A 92 -53.19 -51.01 -31.28
CA LEU A 92 -52.45 -52.27 -31.44
C LEU A 92 -52.31 -52.61 -32.93
N ASN A 93 -51.09 -52.83 -33.40
CA ASN A 93 -50.79 -53.26 -34.77
C ASN A 93 -50.18 -54.68 -34.75
N VAL A 94 -51.00 -55.68 -34.39
CA VAL A 94 -50.64 -57.10 -34.41
C VAL A 94 -51.77 -57.87 -35.11
N PRO A 95 -51.53 -58.51 -36.27
CA PRO A 95 -52.60 -59.13 -37.06
C PRO A 95 -53.34 -60.23 -36.29
N GLY A 96 -54.67 -60.17 -36.32
CA GLY A 96 -55.53 -61.20 -35.71
C GLY A 96 -55.66 -61.12 -34.18
N GLU A 97 -55.01 -60.16 -33.53
CA GLU A 97 -54.97 -60.04 -32.07
C GLU A 97 -55.66 -58.78 -31.55
N ASN A 98 -56.04 -58.82 -30.27
CA ASN A 98 -56.43 -57.64 -29.51
C ASN A 98 -55.57 -57.53 -28.23
N ILE A 99 -55.63 -56.38 -27.55
CA ILE A 99 -54.73 -56.12 -26.42
C ILE A 99 -55.01 -57.01 -25.21
N ASP A 100 -56.26 -57.45 -24.99
CA ASP A 100 -56.59 -58.36 -23.91
C ASP A 100 -56.02 -59.76 -24.18
N ALA A 101 -56.17 -60.26 -25.41
CA ALA A 101 -55.60 -61.54 -25.85
C ALA A 101 -54.07 -61.53 -25.71
N LEU A 102 -53.42 -60.46 -26.21
CA LEU A 102 -51.97 -60.35 -26.15
C LEU A 102 -51.46 -60.24 -24.70
N ALA A 103 -52.08 -59.40 -23.86
CA ALA A 103 -51.72 -59.31 -22.45
C ALA A 103 -51.96 -60.63 -21.71
N SER A 104 -53.01 -61.39 -22.06
CA SER A 104 -53.26 -62.71 -21.49
C SER A 104 -52.18 -63.72 -21.86
N TYR A 105 -51.67 -63.73 -23.09
CA TYR A 105 -50.56 -64.62 -23.48
C TYR A 105 -49.30 -64.37 -22.65
N PHE A 106 -48.94 -63.10 -22.40
CA PHE A 106 -47.75 -62.77 -21.59
C PHE A 106 -47.89 -63.23 -20.14
N VAL A 107 -49.06 -63.00 -19.53
CA VAL A 107 -49.32 -63.42 -18.16
C VAL A 107 -49.40 -64.94 -18.05
N ASP A 108 -50.11 -65.61 -18.97
CA ASP A 108 -50.30 -67.07 -18.94
C ASP A 108 -48.99 -67.82 -19.17
N GLU A 109 -48.21 -67.45 -20.19
CA GLU A 109 -46.91 -68.08 -20.44
C GLU A 109 -45.92 -67.76 -19.31
N GLY A 110 -45.98 -66.54 -18.75
CA GLY A 110 -45.18 -66.15 -17.57
C GLY A 110 -45.52 -66.99 -16.34
N VAL A 111 -46.80 -67.15 -16.01
CA VAL A 111 -47.27 -67.99 -14.90
C VAL A 111 -46.84 -69.45 -15.11
N ALA A 112 -47.01 -69.99 -16.33
CA ALA A 112 -46.64 -71.37 -16.65
C ALA A 112 -45.15 -71.68 -16.39
N GLU A 113 -44.27 -70.71 -16.62
CA GLU A 113 -42.81 -70.88 -16.50
C GLU A 113 -42.21 -70.25 -15.22
N ASN A 114 -43.06 -69.77 -14.30
CA ASN A 114 -42.68 -68.97 -13.11
C ASN A 114 -41.76 -67.78 -13.48
N LEU A 115 -42.24 -66.94 -14.39
CA LEU A 115 -41.53 -65.80 -14.94
C LEU A 115 -42.42 -64.55 -14.96
N ARG A 116 -41.79 -63.38 -14.81
CA ARG A 116 -42.44 -62.07 -14.80
C ARG A 116 -42.95 -61.66 -16.19
N GLY A 117 -44.01 -62.33 -16.62
CA GLY A 117 -44.70 -62.10 -17.89
C GLY A 117 -45.26 -60.68 -18.03
N ASP A 118 -45.61 -60.04 -16.92
CA ASP A 118 -46.01 -58.64 -16.87
C ASP A 118 -44.88 -57.67 -17.26
N ILE A 119 -43.64 -57.95 -16.85
CA ILE A 119 -42.48 -57.16 -17.26
C ILE A 119 -42.06 -57.53 -18.70
N ALA A 120 -42.19 -58.80 -19.11
CA ALA A 120 -41.97 -59.20 -20.50
C ALA A 120 -42.92 -58.46 -21.46
N PHE A 121 -44.18 -58.23 -21.06
CA PHE A 121 -45.11 -57.37 -21.80
C PHE A 121 -44.58 -55.93 -21.91
N ILE A 122 -44.06 -55.34 -20.82
CA ILE A 122 -43.47 -53.99 -20.84
C ILE A 122 -42.18 -53.92 -21.68
N GLN A 123 -41.33 -54.95 -21.62
CA GLN A 123 -40.20 -55.08 -22.53
C GLN A 123 -40.68 -55.02 -23.97
N SER A 124 -41.76 -55.72 -24.31
CA SER A 124 -42.33 -55.70 -25.65
C SER A 124 -42.90 -54.35 -26.06
N ILE A 125 -43.44 -53.57 -25.13
CA ILE A 125 -43.82 -52.18 -25.39
C ILE A 125 -42.60 -51.35 -25.83
N VAL A 126 -41.45 -51.53 -25.17
CA VAL A 126 -40.21 -50.81 -25.51
C VAL A 126 -39.67 -51.27 -26.86
N GLU A 127 -39.58 -52.58 -27.07
CA GLU A 127 -38.99 -53.21 -28.26
C GLU A 127 -39.75 -52.92 -29.55
N THR A 128 -41.09 -52.85 -29.45
CA THR A 128 -41.96 -52.71 -30.63
C THR A 128 -42.46 -51.28 -30.82
N GLY A 129 -42.12 -50.36 -29.93
CA GLY A 129 -42.69 -49.02 -29.91
C GLY A 129 -44.21 -49.07 -29.71
N TYR A 130 -44.66 -49.59 -28.57
CA TYR A 130 -46.07 -49.78 -28.19
C TYR A 130 -46.85 -50.67 -29.16
N PHE A 131 -46.21 -51.74 -29.66
CA PHE A 131 -46.74 -52.64 -30.69
C PHE A 131 -47.08 -51.94 -32.02
N GLY A 132 -46.45 -50.79 -32.29
CA GLY A 132 -46.63 -50.04 -33.54
C GLY A 132 -45.66 -50.46 -34.65
N PHE A 133 -44.48 -50.96 -34.29
CA PHE A 133 -43.39 -51.40 -35.19
C PHE A 133 -42.89 -50.34 -36.19
N VAL A 134 -43.16 -49.06 -35.93
CA VAL A 134 -42.76 -47.96 -36.81
C VAL A 134 -41.23 -47.85 -36.83
N GLY A 135 -40.62 -48.06 -38.00
CA GLY A 135 -39.16 -48.03 -38.17
C GLY A 135 -38.41 -49.26 -37.65
N SER A 136 -39.12 -50.33 -37.24
CA SER A 136 -38.53 -51.59 -36.78
C SER A 136 -38.15 -52.52 -37.94
N MET A 137 -37.05 -53.27 -37.80
CA MET A 137 -36.68 -54.34 -38.74
C MET A 137 -37.55 -55.60 -38.60
N VAL A 138 -38.22 -55.77 -37.47
CA VAL A 138 -39.23 -56.80 -37.21
C VAL A 138 -40.60 -56.24 -37.55
N LYS A 139 -41.42 -57.01 -38.26
CA LYS A 139 -42.76 -56.61 -38.71
C LYS A 139 -43.86 -57.14 -37.78
N PRO A 140 -45.04 -56.49 -37.74
CA PRO A 140 -46.21 -56.97 -37.01
C PRO A 140 -46.56 -58.45 -37.21
N ALA A 141 -46.46 -58.94 -38.45
CA ALA A 141 -46.81 -60.31 -38.82
C ALA A 141 -45.72 -61.35 -38.46
N ASP A 142 -44.55 -60.90 -37.99
CA ASP A 142 -43.48 -61.80 -37.53
C ASP A 142 -43.76 -62.30 -36.10
N TYR A 143 -44.71 -61.69 -35.39
CA TYR A 143 -45.07 -62.02 -34.00
C TYR A 143 -43.86 -62.08 -33.05
N ASN A 144 -42.84 -61.27 -33.31
CA ASN A 144 -41.62 -61.20 -32.53
C ASN A 144 -41.60 -59.88 -31.73
N PHE A 145 -41.93 -60.00 -30.46
CA PHE A 145 -42.17 -58.85 -29.59
C PHE A 145 -40.95 -58.43 -28.77
N ALA A 146 -39.79 -59.05 -28.97
CA ALA A 146 -38.59 -58.79 -28.17
C ALA A 146 -37.31 -58.67 -28.99
N GLY A 147 -37.43 -58.34 -30.27
CA GLY A 147 -36.29 -58.17 -31.16
C GLY A 147 -35.45 -59.45 -31.34
N MET A 148 -36.05 -60.63 -31.16
CA MET A 148 -35.29 -61.88 -31.11
C MET A 148 -34.63 -62.18 -32.46
N GLY A 149 -33.30 -62.23 -32.47
CA GLY A 149 -32.50 -62.42 -33.69
C GLY A 149 -32.46 -61.24 -34.64
N ALA A 150 -32.89 -60.05 -34.20
CA ALA A 150 -32.62 -58.78 -34.87
C ALA A 150 -31.17 -58.33 -34.59
N CYS A 151 -30.47 -57.80 -35.58
CA CYS A 151 -29.11 -57.25 -35.44
C CYS A 151 -28.83 -56.18 -36.49
N ASP A 152 -27.86 -55.29 -36.26
CA ASP A 152 -27.57 -54.13 -37.14
C ASP A 152 -27.19 -54.52 -38.57
N THR A 153 -26.71 -55.74 -38.79
CA THR A 153 -26.34 -56.30 -40.11
C THR A 153 -27.33 -57.34 -40.64
N CYS A 154 -28.44 -57.56 -39.93
CA CYS A 154 -29.46 -58.55 -40.26
C CYS A 154 -30.56 -57.92 -41.14
N ASN A 155 -31.08 -58.69 -42.11
CA ASN A 155 -32.16 -58.22 -43.00
C ASN A 155 -33.58 -58.34 -42.38
N SER A 156 -33.73 -59.11 -41.30
CA SER A 156 -34.98 -59.33 -40.57
C SER A 156 -34.72 -60.01 -39.21
N GLY A 157 -35.59 -59.82 -38.22
CA GLY A 157 -35.61 -60.68 -37.02
C GLY A 157 -36.23 -62.06 -37.28
N ARG A 158 -36.44 -62.86 -36.23
CA ARG A 158 -37.03 -64.20 -36.37
C ARG A 158 -38.56 -64.17 -36.33
N PRO A 159 -39.27 -64.73 -37.34
CA PRO A 159 -40.72 -64.82 -37.31
C PRO A 159 -41.20 -66.06 -36.52
N PHE A 160 -42.39 -65.94 -35.93
CA PHE A 160 -43.10 -67.01 -35.24
C PHE A 160 -44.46 -67.30 -35.90
N PRO A 161 -45.07 -68.47 -35.72
CA PRO A 161 -46.31 -68.83 -36.43
C PRO A 161 -47.56 -68.04 -35.99
N ASN A 162 -47.58 -67.58 -34.73
CA ASN A 162 -48.66 -66.77 -34.16
C ASN A 162 -48.15 -66.00 -32.93
N ALA A 163 -48.95 -65.05 -32.44
CA ALA A 163 -48.59 -64.19 -31.31
C ALA A 163 -48.26 -64.98 -30.05
N ARG A 164 -49.05 -65.99 -29.69
CA ARG A 164 -48.81 -66.80 -28.49
C ARG A 164 -47.48 -67.55 -28.57
N THR A 165 -47.12 -68.12 -29.72
CA THR A 165 -45.82 -68.78 -29.90
C THR A 165 -44.66 -67.79 -29.78
N GLY A 166 -44.81 -66.56 -30.28
CA GLY A 166 -43.81 -65.51 -30.14
C GLY A 166 -43.60 -65.04 -28.70
N VAL A 167 -44.69 -64.86 -27.95
CA VAL A 167 -44.65 -64.57 -26.51
C VAL A 167 -43.97 -65.72 -25.74
N ARG A 168 -44.33 -66.97 -26.05
CA ARG A 168 -43.70 -68.15 -25.44
C ARG A 168 -42.20 -68.19 -25.73
N ALA A 169 -41.77 -67.87 -26.95
CA ALA A 169 -40.36 -67.84 -27.30
C ALA A 169 -39.59 -66.83 -26.45
N GLN A 170 -40.15 -65.62 -26.25
CA GLN A 170 -39.58 -64.59 -25.39
C GLN A 170 -39.50 -65.05 -23.93
N VAL A 171 -40.58 -65.60 -23.38
CA VAL A 171 -40.63 -66.09 -21.99
C VAL A 171 -39.61 -67.20 -21.76
N GLN A 172 -39.56 -68.21 -22.63
CA GLN A 172 -38.58 -69.28 -22.56
C GLN A 172 -37.13 -68.76 -22.69
N HIS A 173 -36.92 -67.72 -23.50
CA HIS A 173 -35.60 -67.11 -23.66
C HIS A 173 -35.16 -66.29 -22.44
N LEU A 174 -36.06 -65.49 -21.86
CA LEU A 174 -35.84 -64.80 -20.58
C LEU A 174 -35.53 -65.80 -19.45
N LYS A 175 -36.21 -66.96 -19.42
CA LYS A 175 -35.94 -68.04 -18.47
C LYS A 175 -34.50 -68.54 -18.58
N ASN A 176 -34.02 -68.74 -19.81
CA ASN A 176 -32.65 -69.12 -20.08
C ASN A 176 -31.66 -68.07 -19.56
N TYR A 177 -31.85 -66.79 -19.85
CA TYR A 177 -31.00 -65.73 -19.32
C TYR A 177 -30.98 -65.64 -17.79
N ALA A 178 -32.13 -65.93 -17.15
CA ALA A 178 -32.29 -65.73 -15.72
C ALA A 178 -31.82 -66.91 -14.86
N ASP A 179 -31.94 -68.14 -15.35
CA ASP A 179 -31.68 -69.34 -14.57
C ASP A 179 -30.59 -70.21 -15.22
N ILE A 180 -29.43 -70.31 -14.56
CA ILE A 180 -28.32 -71.16 -14.99
C ILE A 180 -28.73 -72.65 -15.10
N ASN A 181 -29.71 -73.06 -14.30
CA ASN A 181 -30.18 -74.44 -14.18
C ASN A 181 -31.40 -74.73 -15.05
N SER A 182 -31.89 -73.78 -15.86
CA SER A 182 -33.05 -74.03 -16.72
C SER A 182 -32.79 -75.23 -17.65
N ARG A 183 -33.79 -76.11 -17.80
CA ARG A 183 -33.73 -77.26 -18.71
C ARG A 183 -35.04 -77.39 -19.47
N ALA A 184 -34.97 -77.89 -20.70
CA ALA A 184 -36.12 -78.13 -21.56
C ALA A 184 -37.11 -79.12 -20.93
N SER A 185 -36.61 -80.08 -20.15
CA SER A 185 -37.42 -81.03 -19.37
C SER A 185 -38.21 -80.37 -18.23
N GLY A 186 -37.84 -79.15 -17.82
CA GLY A 186 -38.50 -78.37 -16.77
C GLY A 186 -39.43 -77.28 -17.30
N LEU A 187 -39.60 -77.15 -18.62
CA LEU A 187 -40.55 -76.21 -19.20
C LEU A 187 -41.97 -76.78 -19.19
N HIS A 188 -42.96 -75.92 -18.98
CA HIS A 188 -44.36 -76.32 -19.09
C HIS A 188 -44.73 -76.64 -20.54
N ASN A 189 -44.26 -75.82 -21.49
CA ASN A 189 -44.40 -76.06 -22.92
C ASN A 189 -43.05 -76.43 -23.54
N ALA A 190 -43.06 -77.33 -24.52
CA ALA A 190 -41.83 -77.70 -25.25
C ALA A 190 -41.09 -76.46 -25.80
N PRO A 191 -39.74 -76.49 -25.90
CA PRO A 191 -38.98 -75.38 -26.46
C PRO A 191 -39.50 -74.95 -27.83
N VAL A 192 -39.69 -73.64 -28.04
CA VAL A 192 -40.18 -73.10 -29.31
C VAL A 192 -39.21 -73.45 -30.43
N VAL A 193 -39.67 -74.31 -31.35
CA VAL A 193 -38.82 -74.90 -32.39
C VAL A 193 -38.35 -73.85 -33.40
N GLU A 194 -39.11 -72.78 -33.60
CA GLU A 194 -38.75 -71.67 -34.49
C GLU A 194 -37.55 -70.86 -33.98
N TRP A 195 -37.36 -70.81 -32.66
CA TRP A 195 -36.22 -70.16 -32.03
C TRP A 195 -35.04 -71.12 -31.83
N TYR A 196 -35.28 -72.26 -31.18
CA TYR A 196 -34.22 -73.17 -30.76
C TYR A 196 -33.94 -74.31 -31.76
N GLY A 197 -34.91 -74.72 -32.57
CA GLY A 197 -34.82 -75.91 -33.44
C GLY A 197 -34.51 -75.62 -34.91
N ARG A 198 -34.33 -74.36 -35.30
CA ARG A 198 -34.17 -73.96 -36.70
C ARG A 198 -32.82 -74.35 -37.28
N ARG A 199 -32.83 -75.09 -38.39
CA ARG A 199 -31.65 -75.35 -39.26
C ARG A 199 -31.92 -74.87 -40.67
N THR A 200 -30.85 -74.63 -41.42
CA THR A 200 -30.93 -74.43 -42.87
C THR A 200 -30.50 -75.72 -43.56
N VAL A 201 -31.41 -76.35 -44.29
CA VAL A 201 -31.13 -77.53 -45.11
C VAL A 201 -31.45 -77.17 -46.55
N ASN A 202 -30.44 -77.19 -47.42
CA ASN A 202 -30.56 -76.83 -48.84
C ASN A 202 -31.21 -75.45 -49.09
N GLY A 203 -30.89 -74.46 -48.25
CA GLY A 203 -31.42 -73.09 -48.37
C GLY A 203 -32.84 -72.90 -47.83
N VAL A 204 -33.47 -73.95 -47.28
CA VAL A 204 -34.81 -73.88 -46.66
C VAL A 204 -34.68 -74.06 -45.16
N TYR A 205 -35.46 -73.28 -44.40
CA TYR A 205 -35.53 -73.42 -42.95
C TYR A 205 -36.34 -74.66 -42.57
N THR A 206 -35.73 -75.55 -41.80
CA THR A 206 -36.38 -76.71 -41.19
C THR A 206 -36.33 -76.58 -39.67
N TYR A 207 -37.29 -77.18 -38.98
CA TYR A 207 -37.41 -77.09 -37.52
C TYR A 207 -37.32 -78.50 -36.91
N ASP A 208 -36.34 -78.70 -36.05
CA ASP A 208 -36.02 -79.97 -35.41
C ASP A 208 -36.30 -79.87 -33.89
N PRO A 209 -37.32 -80.58 -33.37
CA PRO A 209 -37.62 -80.58 -31.94
C PRO A 209 -36.48 -81.09 -31.06
N ALA A 210 -35.68 -82.07 -31.52
CA ALA A 210 -34.56 -82.59 -30.75
C ALA A 210 -33.44 -81.54 -30.65
N LEU A 211 -33.19 -80.80 -31.74
CA LEU A 211 -32.30 -79.65 -31.71
C LEU A 211 -32.83 -78.54 -30.80
N ALA A 212 -34.15 -78.31 -30.77
CA ALA A 212 -34.74 -77.29 -29.90
C ALA A 212 -34.46 -77.57 -28.41
N ILE A 213 -34.59 -78.84 -27.99
CA ILE A 213 -34.23 -79.30 -26.64
C ILE A 213 -32.74 -79.07 -26.38
N TYR A 214 -31.87 -79.55 -27.29
CA TYR A 214 -30.42 -79.41 -27.15
C TYR A 214 -29.98 -77.95 -27.04
N ASN A 215 -30.47 -77.07 -27.91
CA ASN A 215 -30.11 -75.65 -27.94
C ASN A 215 -30.69 -74.86 -26.76
N PHE A 216 -31.86 -75.25 -26.25
CA PHE A 216 -32.39 -74.68 -25.01
C PHE A 216 -31.48 -75.03 -23.83
N ASP A 217 -31.10 -76.30 -23.71
CA ASP A 217 -30.28 -76.80 -22.59
C ASP A 217 -28.84 -76.26 -22.63
N THR A 218 -28.27 -76.11 -23.83
CA THR A 218 -26.87 -75.67 -24.05
C THR A 218 -26.72 -74.17 -24.33
N PHE A 219 -27.77 -73.37 -24.12
CA PHE A 219 -27.73 -71.94 -24.37
C PHE A 219 -26.56 -71.25 -23.63
N PHE A 220 -25.76 -70.46 -24.35
CA PHE A 220 -24.45 -69.99 -23.86
C PHE A 220 -24.53 -68.90 -22.76
N ALA A 221 -25.67 -68.22 -22.64
CA ALA A 221 -25.87 -67.09 -21.73
C ALA A 221 -26.77 -67.44 -20.53
N LYS A 222 -26.84 -68.72 -20.17
CA LYS A 222 -27.66 -69.15 -19.04
C LYS A 222 -27.22 -68.47 -17.74
N GLY A 223 -28.18 -67.93 -16.98
CA GLY A 223 -27.94 -67.24 -15.71
C GLY A 223 -27.19 -65.90 -15.79
N ARG A 224 -26.93 -65.34 -16.98
CA ARG A 224 -26.22 -64.05 -17.11
C ARG A 224 -27.02 -62.83 -16.64
N ALA A 225 -28.34 -62.95 -16.55
CA ALA A 225 -29.23 -61.88 -16.12
C ALA A 225 -30.39 -62.42 -15.27
N ALA A 226 -30.11 -62.75 -14.01
CA ALA A 226 -31.12 -63.19 -13.03
C ALA A 226 -32.18 -62.11 -12.74
N THR A 227 -31.86 -60.85 -13.05
CA THR A 227 -32.67 -59.67 -12.75
C THR A 227 -32.84 -58.81 -14.00
N TRP A 228 -33.96 -58.09 -14.11
CA TRP A 228 -34.22 -57.16 -15.21
C TRP A 228 -33.19 -56.04 -15.28
N ASN A 229 -32.60 -55.67 -14.14
CA ASN A 229 -31.50 -54.70 -14.04
C ASN A 229 -30.28 -55.08 -14.89
N GLN A 230 -30.10 -56.38 -15.12
CA GLN A 230 -28.96 -56.93 -15.85
C GLN A 230 -29.24 -57.10 -17.35
N MET A 231 -30.44 -56.75 -17.86
CA MET A 231 -30.79 -57.01 -19.26
C MET A 231 -30.13 -56.06 -20.27
N GLY A 232 -29.51 -54.95 -19.82
CA GLY A 232 -28.70 -54.08 -20.68
C GLY A 232 -27.24 -54.55 -20.82
N ASN A 233 -26.38 -53.67 -21.34
CA ASN A 233 -24.92 -53.87 -21.37
C ASN A 233 -24.44 -55.16 -22.06
N GLY A 234 -25.15 -55.61 -23.09
CA GLY A 234 -24.77 -56.76 -23.91
C GLY A 234 -25.34 -58.11 -23.44
N ASN A 235 -26.18 -58.15 -22.40
CA ASN A 235 -26.91 -59.36 -22.04
C ASN A 235 -28.11 -59.60 -22.99
N TRP A 236 -29.14 -58.74 -22.93
CA TRP A 236 -30.26 -58.78 -23.88
C TRP A 236 -30.11 -57.71 -24.97
N ALA A 237 -29.73 -56.49 -24.58
CA ALA A 237 -29.47 -55.37 -25.49
C ALA A 237 -28.10 -54.73 -25.25
N SER A 238 -27.49 -54.18 -26.29
CA SER A 238 -26.22 -53.44 -26.21
C SER A 238 -26.34 -52.12 -25.44
N SER A 239 -27.54 -51.51 -25.44
CA SER A 239 -27.81 -50.26 -24.72
C SER A 239 -27.61 -50.41 -23.22
N THR A 240 -26.90 -49.44 -22.64
CA THR A 240 -26.62 -49.36 -21.21
C THR A 240 -27.83 -48.90 -20.40
N THR A 241 -28.80 -48.24 -21.03
CA THR A 241 -30.03 -47.72 -20.39
C THR A 241 -31.26 -48.61 -20.60
N TYR A 242 -31.10 -49.71 -21.33
CA TYR A 242 -32.19 -50.61 -21.71
C TYR A 242 -32.99 -51.13 -20.50
N ALA A 243 -32.28 -51.71 -19.52
CA ALA A 243 -32.88 -52.22 -18.29
C ALA A 243 -33.63 -51.13 -17.51
N ALA A 244 -33.01 -49.96 -17.35
CA ALA A 244 -33.60 -48.84 -16.64
C ALA A 244 -34.88 -48.32 -17.31
N THR A 245 -34.93 -48.33 -18.65
CA THR A 245 -36.10 -47.92 -19.43
C THR A 245 -37.29 -48.84 -19.17
N ILE A 246 -37.07 -50.15 -19.20
CA ILE A 246 -38.12 -51.15 -18.94
C ILE A 246 -38.62 -51.05 -17.50
N ILE A 247 -37.71 -50.99 -16.52
CA ILE A 247 -38.06 -50.91 -15.09
C ILE A 247 -38.83 -49.62 -14.78
N SER A 248 -38.41 -48.48 -15.33
CA SER A 248 -39.08 -47.19 -15.11
C SER A 248 -40.47 -47.15 -15.74
N LEU A 249 -40.64 -47.76 -16.91
CA LEU A 249 -41.97 -47.89 -17.52
C LEU A 249 -42.86 -48.81 -16.68
N TYR A 250 -42.33 -49.94 -16.24
CA TYR A 250 -43.05 -50.90 -15.41
C TYR A 250 -43.51 -50.30 -14.07
N GLN A 251 -42.66 -49.51 -13.40
CA GLN A 251 -43.01 -48.80 -12.17
C GLN A 251 -44.15 -47.80 -12.38
N ARG A 252 -44.15 -47.07 -13.50
CA ARG A 252 -45.28 -46.17 -13.85
C ARG A 252 -46.57 -46.95 -14.06
N VAL A 253 -46.51 -48.13 -14.66
CA VAL A 253 -47.69 -49.00 -14.84
C VAL A 253 -48.22 -49.51 -13.50
N LEU A 254 -47.34 -49.85 -12.55
CA LEU A 254 -47.76 -50.22 -11.19
C LEU A 254 -48.50 -49.07 -10.50
N VAL A 255 -47.89 -47.88 -10.47
CA VAL A 255 -48.47 -46.70 -9.82
C VAL A 255 -49.81 -46.31 -10.45
N TRP A 256 -49.90 -46.38 -11.79
CA TRP A 256 -51.16 -46.11 -12.49
C TRP A 256 -52.27 -47.09 -12.09
N ASN A 257 -51.94 -48.35 -11.82
CA ASN A 257 -52.88 -49.36 -11.31
C ASN A 257 -53.14 -49.26 -9.80
N GLY A 258 -52.65 -48.21 -9.12
CA GLY A 258 -52.77 -48.06 -7.68
C GLY A 258 -51.93 -49.07 -6.88
N ILE A 259 -51.00 -49.75 -7.54
CA ILE A 259 -50.04 -50.65 -6.89
C ILE A 259 -48.80 -49.82 -6.55
N PRO A 260 -48.37 -49.78 -5.28
CA PRO A 260 -47.13 -49.11 -4.92
C PRO A 260 -45.99 -49.60 -5.80
N ALA A 261 -45.19 -48.66 -6.32
CA ALA A 261 -43.99 -49.03 -7.06
C ALA A 261 -43.16 -50.02 -6.22
N LEU A 262 -42.62 -51.06 -6.85
CA LEU A 262 -41.78 -52.06 -6.17
C LEU A 262 -40.63 -51.33 -5.47
N ALA A 263 -40.76 -51.15 -4.15
CA ALA A 263 -39.85 -50.44 -3.26
C ALA A 263 -39.28 -49.11 -3.82
N ALA A 264 -40.04 -48.02 -3.76
CA ALA A 264 -39.46 -46.67 -3.66
C ALA A 264 -38.97 -46.41 -2.22
N ALA A 265 -38.11 -47.31 -1.74
CA ALA A 265 -37.36 -47.11 -0.53
C ALA A 265 -36.03 -46.45 -0.91
N GLY A 266 -35.92 -45.12 -0.77
CA GLY A 266 -34.65 -44.41 -0.96
C GLY A 266 -34.62 -43.20 -1.90
N ALA A 267 -35.75 -42.75 -2.46
CA ALA A 267 -35.76 -41.53 -3.26
C ALA A 267 -35.76 -40.30 -2.34
N ASP A 268 -34.75 -39.44 -2.48
CA ASP A 268 -34.78 -38.12 -1.84
C ASP A 268 -35.75 -37.19 -2.61
N PRO A 269 -36.33 -36.15 -1.98
CA PRO A 269 -37.19 -35.18 -2.65
C PRO A 269 -36.58 -34.52 -3.89
N ALA A 270 -37.39 -34.13 -4.85
CA ALA A 270 -37.00 -33.27 -5.96
C ALA A 270 -37.61 -31.89 -5.80
N GLY A 271 -36.95 -30.84 -6.31
CA GLY A 271 -37.49 -29.49 -6.24
C GLY A 271 -36.51 -28.42 -6.69
N ARG A 272 -36.98 -27.17 -6.68
CA ARG A 272 -36.18 -25.99 -6.96
C ARG A 272 -36.74 -24.77 -6.24
N THR A 273 -35.84 -23.92 -5.76
CA THR A 273 -36.17 -22.57 -5.29
C THR A 273 -36.18 -21.62 -6.48
N ASP A 274 -37.32 -20.96 -6.69
CA ASP A 274 -37.50 -19.97 -7.76
C ASP A 274 -37.26 -18.55 -7.24
N LEU A 275 -37.53 -18.28 -5.96
CA LEU A 275 -37.45 -16.96 -5.34
C LEU A 275 -36.89 -17.01 -3.91
N VAL A 276 -35.98 -16.08 -3.62
CA VAL A 276 -35.53 -15.71 -2.27
C VAL A 276 -35.37 -14.19 -2.26
N GLU A 277 -36.24 -13.47 -1.55
CA GLU A 277 -36.26 -12.00 -1.54
C GLU A 277 -36.55 -11.44 -0.15
N ARG A 278 -35.88 -10.34 0.23
CA ARG A 278 -36.21 -9.63 1.47
C ARG A 278 -37.51 -8.85 1.32
N VAL A 279 -38.43 -9.04 2.26
CA VAL A 279 -39.71 -8.33 2.34
C VAL A 279 -39.92 -7.76 3.75
N PRO A 280 -40.83 -6.78 3.95
CA PRO A 280 -41.18 -6.33 5.28
C PRO A 280 -41.62 -7.50 6.17
N GLY A 281 -40.98 -7.65 7.33
CA GLY A 281 -41.26 -8.73 8.28
C GLY A 281 -40.46 -10.03 8.07
N GLY A 282 -39.63 -10.15 7.02
CA GLY A 282 -38.76 -11.32 6.85
C GLY A 282 -38.21 -11.56 5.45
N VAL A 283 -38.19 -12.83 5.04
CA VAL A 283 -37.76 -13.30 3.72
C VAL A 283 -38.89 -14.07 3.04
N HIS A 284 -39.21 -13.68 1.81
CA HIS A 284 -40.13 -14.39 0.93
C HIS A 284 -39.38 -15.49 0.18
N VAL A 285 -39.87 -16.72 0.29
CA VAL A 285 -39.29 -17.91 -0.31
C VAL A 285 -40.36 -18.62 -1.14
N GLY A 286 -40.05 -18.88 -2.40
CA GLY A 286 -40.99 -19.49 -3.36
C GLY A 286 -40.32 -20.50 -4.29
N GLY A 287 -41.07 -21.53 -4.71
CA GLY A 287 -40.56 -22.60 -5.56
C GLY A 287 -41.49 -23.80 -5.65
N TRP A 288 -40.92 -24.98 -5.87
CA TRP A 288 -41.66 -26.24 -5.88
C TRP A 288 -40.83 -27.41 -5.34
N SER A 289 -41.49 -28.41 -4.75
CA SER A 289 -40.87 -29.65 -4.33
C SER A 289 -41.89 -30.80 -4.19
N PHE A 290 -41.48 -32.03 -4.51
CA PHE A 290 -42.26 -33.25 -4.31
C PHE A 290 -41.35 -34.42 -3.93
N ASP A 291 -41.92 -35.47 -3.35
CA ASP A 291 -41.23 -36.72 -3.02
C ASP A 291 -41.99 -37.88 -3.64
N VAL A 292 -41.34 -38.66 -4.50
CA VAL A 292 -41.98 -39.76 -5.23
C VAL A 292 -42.43 -40.91 -4.32
N SER A 293 -41.93 -40.96 -3.08
CA SER A 293 -42.32 -41.95 -2.08
C SER A 293 -43.70 -41.67 -1.47
N THR A 294 -44.30 -40.49 -1.71
CA THR A 294 -45.66 -40.16 -1.26
C THR A 294 -46.46 -39.39 -2.31
N PRO A 295 -47.78 -39.65 -2.48
CA PRO A 295 -48.63 -38.78 -3.28
C PRO A 295 -48.96 -37.45 -2.59
N ASP A 296 -48.69 -37.33 -1.28
CA ASP A 296 -49.00 -36.14 -0.49
C ASP A 296 -47.97 -35.02 -0.66
N ALA A 297 -48.37 -33.79 -0.36
CA ALA A 297 -47.46 -32.65 -0.32
C ALA A 297 -46.40 -32.81 0.78
N ILE A 298 -45.16 -32.46 0.48
CA ILE A 298 -44.05 -32.47 1.45
C ILE A 298 -43.78 -31.08 2.01
N SER A 299 -43.11 -31.02 3.16
CA SER A 299 -42.60 -29.75 3.68
C SER A 299 -41.27 -29.38 3.02
N VAL A 300 -41.02 -28.09 2.87
CA VAL A 300 -39.68 -27.54 2.63
C VAL A 300 -39.20 -26.82 3.88
N ARG A 301 -37.93 -27.00 4.25
CA ARG A 301 -37.27 -26.29 5.36
C ARG A 301 -36.37 -25.21 4.78
N ALA A 302 -36.47 -23.99 5.31
CA ALA A 302 -35.53 -22.92 5.01
C ALA A 302 -34.58 -22.69 6.20
N THR A 303 -33.33 -22.37 5.91
CA THR A 303 -32.30 -21.97 6.87
C THR A 303 -31.76 -20.58 6.54
N LEU A 304 -31.29 -19.83 7.55
CA LEU A 304 -30.48 -18.61 7.41
C LEU A 304 -29.12 -18.86 8.05
N ASN A 305 -28.04 -18.79 7.26
CA ASN A 305 -26.69 -19.14 7.69
C ASN A 305 -26.66 -20.49 8.45
N ASP A 306 -27.26 -21.51 7.82
CA ASP A 306 -27.43 -22.88 8.33
C ASP A 306 -28.36 -23.07 9.54
N ASN A 307 -28.88 -21.99 10.14
CA ASN A 307 -29.86 -22.09 11.23
C ASN A 307 -31.29 -22.16 10.68
N PRO A 308 -32.14 -23.12 11.09
CA PRO A 308 -33.54 -23.21 10.63
C PRO A 308 -34.35 -21.95 10.96
N ILE A 309 -35.03 -21.39 9.96
CA ILE A 309 -35.91 -20.20 10.11
C ILE A 309 -37.40 -20.53 9.93
N GLY A 310 -37.73 -21.71 9.38
CA GLY A 310 -39.10 -22.19 9.28
C GLY A 310 -39.30 -23.27 8.23
N THR A 311 -40.54 -23.76 8.14
CA THR A 311 -40.97 -24.73 7.13
C THR A 311 -42.21 -24.22 6.39
N ILE A 312 -42.33 -24.59 5.12
CA ILE A 312 -43.47 -24.25 4.25
C ILE A 312 -43.97 -25.54 3.61
N LEU A 313 -45.29 -25.78 3.58
CA LEU A 313 -45.85 -26.94 2.90
C LEU A 313 -45.88 -26.71 1.38
N ALA A 314 -45.34 -27.63 0.60
CA ALA A 314 -45.32 -27.54 -0.86
C ALA A 314 -46.63 -28.09 -1.46
N ASN A 315 -47.76 -27.43 -1.20
CA ASN A 315 -49.10 -27.83 -1.67
C ASN A 315 -49.72 -26.86 -2.70
N GLY A 316 -48.98 -25.85 -3.13
CA GLY A 316 -49.41 -24.84 -4.09
C GLY A 316 -49.51 -25.37 -5.52
N TYR A 317 -50.35 -24.74 -6.34
CA TYR A 317 -50.64 -25.19 -7.70
C TYR A 317 -49.51 -24.85 -8.69
N ARG A 318 -48.95 -25.86 -9.36
CA ARG A 318 -47.83 -25.84 -10.32
C ARG A 318 -48.07 -26.83 -11.48
N PRO A 319 -48.98 -26.50 -12.42
CA PRO A 319 -49.30 -27.37 -13.55
C PRO A 319 -48.13 -27.53 -14.55
N ASP A 320 -47.20 -26.57 -14.56
CA ASP A 320 -45.94 -26.63 -15.31
C ASP A 320 -45.05 -27.78 -14.82
N VAL A 321 -44.92 -27.94 -13.51
CA VAL A 321 -44.18 -29.06 -12.89
C VAL A 321 -44.90 -30.38 -13.16
N ALA A 322 -46.24 -30.40 -13.04
CA ALA A 322 -47.07 -31.57 -13.33
C ALA A 322 -46.89 -32.07 -14.77
N ALA A 323 -46.81 -31.17 -15.76
CA ALA A 323 -46.67 -31.51 -17.16
C ALA A 323 -45.31 -32.16 -17.49
N VAL A 324 -44.26 -31.80 -16.73
CA VAL A 324 -42.91 -32.33 -16.94
C VAL A 324 -42.70 -33.65 -16.19
N PHE A 325 -43.16 -33.74 -14.94
CA PHE A 325 -42.86 -34.87 -14.06
C PHE A 325 -44.02 -35.86 -13.90
N ASN A 326 -45.21 -35.54 -14.40
CA ASN A 326 -46.43 -36.36 -14.35
C ASN A 326 -46.78 -36.85 -12.93
N PHE A 327 -46.56 -35.97 -11.93
CA PHE A 327 -46.64 -36.27 -10.51
C PHE A 327 -47.45 -35.17 -9.80
N GLY A 328 -48.76 -35.11 -10.05
CA GLY A 328 -49.66 -34.13 -9.41
C GLY A 328 -49.38 -32.66 -9.75
N ALA A 329 -50.35 -31.76 -9.48
CA ALA A 329 -50.19 -30.32 -9.72
C ALA A 329 -49.99 -29.51 -8.44
N ASN A 330 -50.03 -30.11 -7.25
CA ASN A 330 -50.01 -29.39 -5.98
C ASN A 330 -48.68 -29.56 -5.26
N HIS A 331 -47.62 -28.98 -5.82
CA HIS A 331 -46.22 -29.13 -5.36
C HIS A 331 -45.46 -27.82 -5.25
N GLY A 332 -46.13 -26.67 -5.33
CA GLY A 332 -45.53 -25.34 -5.14
C GLY A 332 -45.41 -24.98 -3.65
N PHE A 333 -44.36 -24.28 -3.27
CA PHE A 333 -44.27 -23.60 -1.96
C PHE A 333 -44.12 -22.10 -2.18
N ASP A 334 -44.75 -21.30 -1.33
CA ASP A 334 -44.66 -19.84 -1.31
C ASP A 334 -44.97 -19.37 0.11
N GLY A 335 -44.07 -18.58 0.73
CA GLY A 335 -44.29 -18.07 2.07
C GLY A 335 -43.24 -17.09 2.56
N VAL A 336 -43.61 -16.28 3.56
CA VAL A 336 -42.71 -15.32 4.21
C VAL A 336 -42.28 -15.86 5.58
N LEU A 337 -40.98 -15.97 5.80
CA LEU A 337 -40.38 -16.46 7.05
C LEU A 337 -39.71 -15.31 7.82
N PRO A 338 -39.91 -15.20 9.14
CA PRO A 338 -39.40 -14.08 9.92
C PRO A 338 -37.87 -14.13 10.04
N VAL A 339 -37.20 -13.06 9.59
CA VAL A 339 -35.75 -12.88 9.73
C VAL A 339 -35.43 -11.41 10.02
N THR A 340 -34.54 -11.16 10.96
CA THR A 340 -34.13 -9.80 11.38
C THR A 340 -32.75 -9.39 10.87
N THR A 341 -31.95 -10.34 10.38
CA THR A 341 -30.58 -10.13 9.88
C THR A 341 -30.45 -10.55 8.42
N GLY A 342 -29.40 -10.09 7.74
CA GLY A 342 -28.98 -10.55 6.43
C GLY A 342 -28.28 -11.90 6.45
N GLY A 343 -28.12 -12.50 5.27
CA GLY A 343 -27.36 -13.75 5.13
C GLY A 343 -27.80 -14.64 3.97
N THR A 344 -27.27 -15.85 3.98
CA THR A 344 -27.60 -16.88 2.98
C THR A 344 -28.81 -17.67 3.44
N VAL A 345 -29.87 -17.62 2.66
CA VAL A 345 -31.07 -18.43 2.86
C VAL A 345 -31.03 -19.65 1.95
N CYS A 346 -31.01 -20.85 2.52
CA CYS A 346 -31.02 -22.11 1.78
C CYS A 346 -32.31 -22.87 2.03
N VAL A 347 -32.87 -23.48 0.99
CA VAL A 347 -34.13 -24.24 1.05
C VAL A 347 -33.86 -25.71 0.80
N TYR A 348 -34.51 -26.58 1.57
CA TYR A 348 -34.37 -28.03 1.50
C TYR A 348 -35.75 -28.69 1.42
N GLY A 349 -35.95 -29.62 0.48
CA GLY A 349 -37.13 -30.49 0.46
C GLY A 349 -36.99 -31.54 1.56
N VAL A 350 -37.94 -31.58 2.48
CA VAL A 350 -37.91 -32.51 3.62
C VAL A 350 -38.30 -33.90 3.14
N ASN A 351 -37.42 -34.87 3.33
CA ASN A 351 -37.68 -36.26 2.95
C ASN A 351 -38.72 -36.88 3.89
N VAL A 352 -39.77 -37.47 3.31
CA VAL A 352 -40.84 -38.15 4.07
C VAL A 352 -40.91 -39.64 3.78
N GLY A 353 -40.10 -40.14 2.85
CA GLY A 353 -39.87 -41.56 2.58
C GLY A 353 -38.63 -42.13 3.26
N THR A 354 -38.21 -43.33 2.88
CA THR A 354 -36.95 -43.93 3.37
C THR A 354 -35.70 -43.43 2.62
N GLY A 355 -35.80 -42.26 1.98
CA GLY A 355 -34.67 -41.50 1.44
C GLY A 355 -33.60 -41.24 2.50
N SER A 356 -32.41 -40.85 2.04
CA SER A 356 -31.22 -40.73 2.90
C SER A 356 -31.03 -39.33 3.47
N ARG A 357 -31.69 -38.30 2.90
CA ARG A 357 -31.49 -36.89 3.27
C ARG A 357 -32.59 -35.96 2.77
N ASP A 358 -32.66 -34.79 3.37
CA ASP A 358 -33.35 -33.63 2.81
C ASP A 358 -32.59 -33.13 1.56
N THR A 359 -33.29 -32.79 0.48
CA THR A 359 -32.68 -32.36 -0.78
C THR A 359 -32.46 -30.85 -0.81
N PRO A 360 -31.24 -30.33 -1.05
CA PRO A 360 -31.02 -28.91 -1.28
C PRO A 360 -31.71 -28.45 -2.56
N LEU A 361 -32.63 -27.47 -2.46
CA LEU A 361 -33.42 -26.95 -3.58
C LEU A 361 -32.84 -25.65 -4.16
N GLY A 362 -31.83 -25.08 -3.51
CA GLY A 362 -31.18 -23.82 -3.89
C GLY A 362 -31.03 -22.87 -2.71
N CYS A 363 -30.15 -21.88 -2.89
CA CYS A 363 -29.94 -20.80 -1.91
C CYS A 363 -30.01 -19.43 -2.60
N GLY A 364 -30.39 -18.42 -1.82
CA GLY A 364 -30.30 -17.00 -2.21
C GLY A 364 -29.69 -16.18 -1.08
N VAL A 365 -29.14 -15.01 -1.41
CA VAL A 365 -28.58 -14.08 -0.42
C VAL A 365 -29.52 -12.92 -0.25
N ILE A 366 -29.92 -12.63 0.99
CA ILE A 366 -30.70 -11.45 1.33
C ILE A 366 -29.79 -10.41 1.99
N PRO A 367 -29.86 -9.13 1.59
CA PRO A 367 -29.11 -8.06 2.25
C PRO A 367 -29.55 -7.94 3.72
N GLY A 368 -28.64 -7.56 4.61
CA GLY A 368 -29.00 -7.19 5.98
C GLY A 368 -29.49 -5.75 6.07
N PRO A 369 -29.98 -5.31 7.24
CA PRO A 369 -30.20 -3.89 7.48
C PRO A 369 -28.84 -3.16 7.49
N ASP A 370 -28.72 -2.06 6.75
CA ASP A 370 -27.47 -1.27 6.75
C ASP A 370 -27.12 -0.81 8.18
N PRO A 371 -25.82 -0.74 8.53
CA PRO A 371 -25.41 -0.28 9.84
C PRO A 371 -25.80 1.18 10.06
N VAL A 372 -26.15 1.49 11.30
CA VAL A 372 -26.62 2.81 11.74
C VAL A 372 -25.68 3.38 12.80
N GLY A 373 -25.66 4.70 12.94
CA GLY A 373 -24.84 5.35 13.95
C GLY A 373 -24.80 6.85 13.77
N ALA A 374 -24.10 7.51 14.69
CA ALA A 374 -23.84 8.93 14.61
C ALA A 374 -22.49 9.29 15.23
N LEU A 375 -21.86 10.31 14.66
CA LEU A 375 -20.73 11.00 15.26
C LEU A 375 -21.26 12.07 16.22
N ASP A 376 -20.92 11.97 17.51
CA ASP A 376 -21.36 12.94 18.52
C ASP A 376 -20.40 14.14 18.57
N SER A 377 -19.09 13.88 18.64
CA SER A 377 -18.09 14.96 18.68
C SER A 377 -16.70 14.49 18.27
N ILE A 378 -15.92 15.45 17.76
CA ILE A 378 -14.49 15.33 17.54
C ILE A 378 -13.81 16.51 18.24
N SER A 379 -12.89 16.24 19.16
CA SER A 379 -12.23 17.27 19.98
C SER A 379 -10.78 16.90 20.27
N ARG A 380 -9.94 17.87 20.64
CA ARG A 380 -8.53 17.61 20.94
C ARG A 380 -8.38 16.87 22.27
N ALA A 381 -7.41 15.96 22.33
CA ALA A 381 -7.01 15.32 23.57
C ALA A 381 -5.49 15.05 23.58
N PRO A 382 -4.86 14.89 24.74
CA PRO A 382 -3.47 14.46 24.82
C PRO A 382 -3.26 13.16 24.01
N GLY A 383 -2.26 13.14 23.13
CA GLY A 383 -1.97 11.99 22.26
C GLY A 383 -2.78 11.91 20.96
N GLY A 384 -3.65 12.89 20.66
CA GLY A 384 -4.29 13.02 19.35
C GLY A 384 -5.67 13.70 19.37
N VAL A 385 -6.66 13.05 18.76
CA VAL A 385 -8.03 13.57 18.67
C VAL A 385 -9.01 12.60 19.31
N LEU A 386 -9.75 13.09 20.31
CA LEU A 386 -10.84 12.38 20.97
C LEU A 386 -12.08 12.35 20.09
N ILE A 387 -12.57 11.15 19.82
CA ILE A 387 -13.70 10.88 18.95
C ILE A 387 -14.77 10.13 19.75
N ARG A 388 -16.00 10.67 19.72
CA ARG A 388 -17.14 10.11 20.44
C ARG A 388 -18.35 9.93 19.52
N GLY A 389 -19.10 8.88 19.77
CA GLY A 389 -20.31 8.57 19.03
C GLY A 389 -20.82 7.18 19.32
N TRP A 390 -21.61 6.65 18.40
CA TRP A 390 -22.09 5.27 18.46
C TRP A 390 -22.26 4.70 17.05
N GLY A 391 -22.13 3.38 16.94
CA GLY A 391 -22.33 2.64 15.71
C GLY A 391 -22.83 1.24 16.02
N LEU A 392 -23.91 0.85 15.37
CA LEU A 392 -24.58 -0.43 15.49
C LEU A 392 -24.66 -1.05 14.10
N ASP A 393 -24.24 -2.30 14.01
CA ASP A 393 -24.52 -3.13 12.86
C ASP A 393 -25.55 -4.21 13.25
N PRO A 394 -26.78 -4.16 12.71
CA PRO A 394 -27.82 -5.14 12.97
C PRO A 394 -27.48 -6.59 12.60
N ASP A 395 -26.50 -6.82 11.72
CA ASP A 395 -26.03 -8.15 11.34
C ASP A 395 -25.02 -8.73 12.36
N LEU A 396 -24.58 -7.92 13.32
CA LEU A 396 -23.63 -8.29 14.38
C LEU A 396 -24.33 -8.45 15.73
N GLY A 397 -24.01 -9.55 16.43
CA GLY A 397 -24.38 -9.77 17.83
C GLY A 397 -23.41 -9.13 18.84
N THR A 398 -22.37 -8.44 18.38
CA THR A 398 -21.29 -7.84 19.19
C THR A 398 -21.03 -6.40 18.75
N ALA A 399 -20.14 -5.71 19.47
CA ALA A 399 -19.73 -4.34 19.12
C ALA A 399 -19.20 -4.26 17.67
N ALA A 400 -19.75 -3.31 16.90
CA ALA A 400 -19.29 -3.03 15.55
C ALA A 400 -17.89 -2.38 15.56
N THR A 401 -17.17 -2.47 14.44
CA THR A 401 -15.87 -1.79 14.27
C THR A 401 -16.09 -0.39 13.69
N ILE A 402 -15.46 0.60 14.30
CA ILE A 402 -15.45 1.99 13.86
C ILE A 402 -14.11 2.29 13.20
N LEU A 403 -14.13 2.75 11.95
CA LEU A 403 -12.94 3.22 11.25
C LEU A 403 -12.88 4.74 11.32
N VAL A 404 -11.71 5.26 11.67
CA VAL A 404 -11.40 6.68 11.60
C VAL A 404 -10.40 6.87 10.48
N THR A 405 -10.75 7.69 9.49
CA THR A 405 -9.83 8.09 8.43
C THR A 405 -9.37 9.52 8.62
N ARG A 406 -8.13 9.80 8.22
CA ARG A 406 -7.56 11.14 8.09
C ARG A 406 -7.25 11.35 6.61
N ASP A 407 -7.84 12.38 6.03
CA ASP A 407 -7.59 12.78 4.63
C ASP A 407 -7.75 11.59 3.65
N GLY A 408 -8.72 10.72 3.93
CA GLY A 408 -9.02 9.51 3.15
C GLY A 408 -8.19 8.26 3.48
N SER A 409 -7.17 8.35 4.33
CA SER A 409 -6.37 7.20 4.77
C SER A 409 -6.79 6.70 6.15
N LEU A 410 -6.75 5.38 6.38
CA LEU A 410 -7.09 4.80 7.69
C LEU A 410 -6.09 5.27 8.77
N ALA A 411 -6.62 5.86 9.84
CA ALA A 411 -5.84 6.36 10.98
C ALA A 411 -6.02 5.52 12.24
N ALA A 412 -7.23 5.02 12.51
CA ALA A 412 -7.51 4.15 13.66
C ALA A 412 -8.71 3.24 13.39
N ALA A 413 -8.76 2.12 14.12
CA ALA A 413 -9.93 1.24 14.21
C ALA A 413 -10.29 1.04 15.69
N ILE A 414 -11.55 1.31 16.06
CA ILE A 414 -12.02 1.38 17.45
C ILE A 414 -13.26 0.49 17.59
N PRO A 415 -13.37 -0.35 18.63
CA PRO A 415 -14.62 -1.08 18.88
C PRO A 415 -15.70 -0.16 19.44
N ALA A 416 -16.92 -0.24 18.91
CA ALA A 416 -18.10 0.45 19.43
C ALA A 416 -18.68 -0.28 20.66
N GLY A 417 -17.88 -0.52 21.70
CA GLY A 417 -18.28 -1.33 22.87
C GLY A 417 -18.72 -0.55 24.11
N VAL A 418 -18.65 0.79 24.09
CA VAL A 418 -18.98 1.64 25.24
C VAL A 418 -20.50 1.64 25.47
N ALA A 419 -20.92 1.46 26.72
CA ALA A 419 -22.34 1.41 27.07
C ALA A 419 -23.03 2.76 26.81
N ARG A 420 -24.11 2.72 26.04
CA ARG A 420 -25.01 3.82 25.70
C ARG A 420 -26.46 3.41 25.98
N PRO A 421 -26.96 3.62 27.21
CA PRO A 421 -28.31 3.20 27.61
C PRO A 421 -29.43 3.82 26.75
N ASP A 422 -29.21 5.04 26.26
CA ASP A 422 -30.10 5.73 25.32
C ASP A 422 -30.23 4.99 23.98
N ILE A 423 -29.12 4.47 23.44
CA ILE A 423 -29.12 3.67 22.22
C ILE A 423 -29.75 2.30 22.48
N GLY A 424 -29.46 1.68 23.63
CA GLY A 424 -30.12 0.43 24.03
C GLY A 424 -31.64 0.56 24.18
N ALA A 425 -32.15 1.72 24.58
CA ALA A 425 -33.58 2.00 24.62
C ALA A 425 -34.19 2.23 23.23
N ALA A 426 -33.46 2.87 22.31
CA ALA A 426 -33.89 3.10 20.94
C ALA A 426 -33.82 1.84 20.05
N TYR A 427 -32.89 0.94 20.36
CA TYR A 427 -32.66 -0.32 19.65
C TYR A 427 -32.68 -1.52 20.63
N PRO A 428 -33.82 -1.83 21.29
CA PRO A 428 -33.89 -2.82 22.37
C PRO A 428 -33.32 -4.21 22.07
N PRO A 429 -33.51 -4.81 20.86
CA PRO A 429 -32.99 -6.14 20.57
C PRO A 429 -31.46 -6.25 20.61
N TYR A 430 -30.74 -5.12 20.46
CA TYR A 430 -29.29 -5.10 20.29
C TYR A 430 -28.53 -4.67 21.56
N GLY A 431 -29.23 -4.20 22.60
CA GLY A 431 -28.61 -3.77 23.86
C GLY A 431 -27.86 -2.43 23.77
N ALA A 432 -27.14 -2.07 24.84
CA ALA A 432 -26.56 -0.72 25.00
C ALA A 432 -25.10 -0.57 24.53
N ASN A 433 -24.38 -1.66 24.26
CA ASN A 433 -22.93 -1.63 24.05
C ASN A 433 -22.55 -1.31 22.59
N HIS A 434 -22.91 -0.11 22.14
CA HIS A 434 -22.72 0.37 20.75
C HIS A 434 -22.05 1.74 20.67
N GLY A 435 -21.54 2.28 21.78
CA GLY A 435 -20.84 3.57 21.82
C GLY A 435 -19.33 3.45 21.57
N PHE A 436 -18.71 4.54 21.17
CA PHE A 436 -17.25 4.68 21.14
C PHE A 436 -16.82 6.00 21.80
N ASP A 437 -15.72 5.93 22.56
CA ASP A 437 -15.04 7.07 23.20
C ASP A 437 -13.53 6.75 23.23
N ALA A 438 -12.79 7.25 22.24
CA ALA A 438 -11.37 6.92 22.09
C ALA A 438 -10.57 8.05 21.44
N VAL A 439 -9.26 8.09 21.74
CA VAL A 439 -8.31 9.01 21.12
C VAL A 439 -7.68 8.34 19.90
N ALA A 440 -7.91 8.90 18.71
CA ALA A 440 -7.19 8.53 17.51
C ALA A 440 -5.82 9.24 17.50
N PRO A 441 -4.70 8.54 17.22
CA PRO A 441 -3.36 9.10 17.24
C PRO A 441 -3.08 9.96 15.99
N VAL A 442 -3.82 11.06 15.86
CA VAL A 442 -3.75 12.01 14.74
C VAL A 442 -3.65 13.44 15.28
N ALA A 443 -2.86 14.27 14.60
CA ALA A 443 -2.66 15.70 14.89
C ALA A 443 -3.86 16.59 14.48
N GLY A 444 -4.69 16.10 13.55
CA GLY A 444 -5.76 16.85 12.89
C GLY A 444 -5.99 16.33 11.47
N GLY A 445 -6.55 17.18 10.60
CA GLY A 445 -6.91 16.86 9.22
C GLY A 445 -8.42 16.75 9.01
N ASN A 446 -8.83 16.34 7.82
CA ASN A 446 -10.23 15.98 7.56
C ASN A 446 -10.48 14.57 8.12
N LEU A 447 -11.15 14.50 9.26
CA LEU A 447 -11.43 13.24 9.94
C LEU A 447 -12.83 12.77 9.58
N CYS A 448 -12.93 11.56 9.03
CA CYS A 448 -14.21 10.92 8.75
C CYS A 448 -14.31 9.61 9.54
N VAL A 449 -15.49 9.39 10.13
CA VAL A 449 -15.76 8.24 10.98
C VAL A 449 -16.79 7.34 10.28
N TYR A 450 -16.51 6.04 10.25
CA TYR A 450 -17.34 5.04 9.58
C TYR A 450 -17.62 3.88 10.53
N VAL A 451 -18.80 3.28 10.42
CA VAL A 451 -19.09 1.96 10.98
C VAL A 451 -18.92 0.91 9.88
N VAL A 452 -18.25 -0.20 10.20
CA VAL A 452 -18.06 -1.33 9.29
C VAL A 452 -19.30 -2.21 9.29
N ASN A 453 -19.73 -2.61 8.10
CA ASN A 453 -20.80 -3.60 7.91
C ASN A 453 -20.22 -5.02 7.85
N VAL A 454 -20.79 -5.95 8.60
CA VAL A 454 -20.52 -7.38 8.56
C VAL A 454 -21.77 -8.08 8.03
N GLY A 455 -21.99 -7.91 6.72
CA GLY A 455 -23.14 -8.46 6.02
C GLY A 455 -23.15 -8.08 4.54
N PRO A 456 -24.02 -8.73 3.74
CA PRO A 456 -24.28 -8.29 2.38
C PRO A 456 -24.93 -6.89 2.38
N GLY A 457 -24.28 -5.90 1.77
CA GLY A 457 -24.73 -4.50 1.75
C GLY A 457 -23.60 -3.50 1.47
N VAL A 458 -23.76 -2.24 1.90
CA VAL A 458 -22.65 -1.26 1.87
C VAL A 458 -21.58 -1.65 2.89
N ALA A 459 -20.33 -1.82 2.45
CA ALA A 459 -19.25 -2.31 3.31
C ALA A 459 -18.94 -1.41 4.51
N VAL A 460 -19.18 -0.10 4.38
CA VAL A 460 -19.02 0.89 5.44
C VAL A 460 -20.09 1.97 5.34
N ARG A 461 -20.53 2.50 6.48
CA ARG A 461 -21.43 3.66 6.57
C ARG A 461 -20.72 4.82 7.24
N GLN A 462 -20.68 5.98 6.59
CA GLN A 462 -20.13 7.20 7.18
C GLN A 462 -21.08 7.75 8.26
N LEU A 463 -20.56 7.91 9.47
CA LEU A 463 -21.27 8.46 10.63
C LEU A 463 -21.16 9.99 10.71
N GLY A 464 -20.08 10.55 10.18
CA GLY A 464 -19.83 11.99 10.12
C GLY A 464 -18.39 12.31 9.76
N CYS A 465 -18.14 13.56 9.38
CA CYS A 465 -16.79 14.09 9.19
C CYS A 465 -16.65 15.44 9.90
N SER A 466 -15.43 15.75 10.35
CA SER A 466 -15.06 17.07 10.84
C SER A 466 -13.61 17.37 10.47
N THR A 467 -13.36 18.61 10.07
CA THR A 467 -12.00 19.09 9.83
C THR A 467 -11.46 19.75 11.08
N LEU A 468 -10.32 19.24 11.57
CA LEU A 468 -9.52 19.90 12.60
C LEU A 468 -8.25 20.45 11.97
N ILE A 469 -8.08 21.76 12.01
CA ILE A 469 -6.78 22.39 11.68
C ILE A 469 -5.80 21.93 12.77
N GLY A 470 -4.66 21.35 12.41
CA GLY A 470 -3.62 20.99 13.38
C GLY A 470 -3.18 22.21 14.21
N PRO A 471 -2.81 22.05 15.48
CA PRO A 471 -2.13 23.11 16.21
C PRO A 471 -0.79 23.43 15.51
N THR A 472 -0.33 24.68 15.58
CA THR A 472 1.01 25.04 15.09
C THR A 472 2.01 25.01 16.24
N PRO A 473 3.29 24.71 15.98
CA PRO A 473 4.33 24.85 16.97
C PRO A 473 4.30 26.21 17.65
N ILE A 474 4.55 26.20 18.95
CA ILE A 474 4.70 27.40 19.76
C ILE A 474 6.10 27.43 20.34
N GLY A 475 6.62 28.62 20.58
CA GLY A 475 7.96 28.76 21.15
C GLY A 475 8.32 30.20 21.39
N ASN A 476 9.45 30.38 22.06
CA ASN A 476 10.00 31.69 22.34
C ASN A 476 11.51 31.68 22.12
N VAL A 477 12.01 32.72 21.45
CA VAL A 477 13.43 33.00 21.35
C VAL A 477 13.83 33.93 22.49
N GLU A 478 14.77 33.49 23.31
CA GLU A 478 15.22 34.22 24.51
C GLU A 478 16.44 35.08 24.21
N SER A 479 17.36 34.57 23.38
CA SER A 479 18.49 35.35 22.92
C SER A 479 19.01 34.86 21.57
N VAL A 480 19.48 35.82 20.77
CA VAL A 480 20.26 35.58 19.55
C VAL A 480 21.46 36.52 19.61
N SER A 481 22.66 35.95 19.70
CA SER A 481 23.89 36.73 19.90
C SER A 481 25.03 36.16 19.08
N ARG A 482 25.84 37.03 18.46
CA ARG A 482 27.09 36.61 17.82
C ARG A 482 28.09 36.18 18.90
N VAL A 483 28.75 35.05 18.67
CA VAL A 483 29.87 34.55 19.47
C VAL A 483 31.02 34.18 18.52
N PRO A 484 32.26 34.01 19.00
CA PRO A 484 33.34 33.50 18.17
C PRO A 484 32.94 32.18 17.50
N GLY A 485 33.07 32.12 16.17
CA GLY A 485 32.73 30.93 15.36
C GLY A 485 31.26 30.77 14.96
N GLY A 486 30.34 31.66 15.36
CA GLY A 486 28.95 31.59 14.88
C GLY A 486 27.93 32.43 15.65
N VAL A 487 26.67 32.03 15.57
CA VAL A 487 25.53 32.68 16.26
C VAL A 487 25.01 31.73 17.33
N ARG A 488 25.03 32.17 18.59
CA ARG A 488 24.38 31.46 19.69
C ARG A 488 22.91 31.82 19.75
N VAL A 489 22.05 30.82 19.77
CA VAL A 489 20.60 30.95 19.93
C VAL A 489 20.14 30.20 21.17
N VAL A 490 19.24 30.80 21.93
CA VAL A 490 18.66 30.22 23.14
C VAL A 490 17.16 30.42 23.15
N GLY A 491 16.42 29.40 23.58
CA GLY A 491 14.97 29.48 23.70
C GLY A 491 14.32 28.13 24.00
N TRP A 492 13.05 28.03 23.62
CA TRP A 492 12.29 26.80 23.67
C TRP A 492 11.26 26.77 22.54
N ALA A 493 10.88 25.57 22.12
CA ALA A 493 9.71 25.38 21.27
C ALA A 493 9.10 24.01 21.55
N LEU A 494 7.79 23.92 21.37
CA LEU A 494 7.02 22.70 21.49
C LEU A 494 6.04 22.63 20.32
N ASP A 495 5.83 21.44 19.80
CA ASP A 495 4.73 21.18 18.88
C ASP A 495 3.61 20.47 19.63
N PRO A 496 2.41 21.06 19.76
CA PRO A 496 1.33 20.41 20.49
C PRO A 496 0.93 19.04 19.91
N ASP A 497 1.35 18.73 18.67
CA ASP A 497 1.16 17.44 18.01
C ASP A 497 2.06 16.31 18.52
N SER A 498 3.12 16.62 19.29
CA SER A 498 4.03 15.61 19.84
C SER A 498 4.55 15.97 21.23
N ALA A 499 4.63 14.97 22.12
CA ALA A 499 5.34 15.12 23.39
C ALA A 499 6.87 15.15 23.20
N ASP A 500 7.35 14.65 22.05
CA ASP A 500 8.78 14.62 21.73
C ASP A 500 9.31 16.00 21.32
N PRO A 501 10.59 16.30 21.57
CA PRO A 501 11.22 17.53 21.14
C PRO A 501 11.20 17.70 19.61
N ILE A 502 11.05 18.94 19.15
CA ILE A 502 11.04 19.27 17.72
C ILE A 502 12.37 19.85 17.21
N SER A 503 12.51 19.94 15.89
CA SER A 503 13.62 20.62 15.23
C SER A 503 13.36 22.13 15.12
N ILE A 504 14.40 22.93 15.33
CA ILE A 504 14.43 24.37 15.10
C ILE A 504 15.36 24.63 13.93
N HIS A 505 14.86 25.30 12.90
CA HIS A 505 15.71 25.75 11.80
C HIS A 505 16.11 27.20 12.02
N VAL A 506 17.41 27.44 12.02
CA VAL A 506 18.02 28.76 12.18
C VAL A 506 18.58 29.17 10.83
N TYR A 507 18.17 30.32 10.32
CA TYR A 507 18.63 30.86 9.03
C TYR A 507 19.30 32.21 9.19
N ALA A 508 20.37 32.44 8.43
CA ALA A 508 21.00 33.74 8.25
C ALA A 508 21.48 33.89 6.80
N GLY A 509 21.07 34.95 6.11
CA GLY A 509 21.52 35.23 4.74
C GLY A 509 21.22 34.13 3.71
N GLY A 510 20.16 33.34 3.90
CA GLY A 510 19.78 32.22 3.03
C GLY A 510 20.48 30.88 3.31
N VAL A 511 21.45 30.85 4.23
CA VAL A 511 22.06 29.62 4.76
C VAL A 511 21.38 29.28 6.09
N GLY A 512 21.17 28.00 6.37
CA GLY A 512 20.56 27.59 7.63
C GLY A 512 21.06 26.25 8.16
N ALA A 513 20.79 26.01 9.44
CA ALA A 513 21.06 24.77 10.13
C ALA A 513 19.89 24.37 11.02
N ALA A 514 19.76 23.07 11.27
CA ALA A 514 18.79 22.51 12.18
C ALA A 514 19.43 22.24 13.55
N ILE A 515 18.74 22.61 14.62
CA ILE A 515 19.11 22.27 16.00
C ILE A 515 17.90 21.64 16.71
N PRO A 516 18.09 20.64 17.58
CA PRO A 516 16.99 20.07 18.35
C PRO A 516 16.60 20.97 19.54
N ALA A 517 15.31 21.02 19.85
CA ALA A 517 14.79 21.64 21.08
C ALA A 517 14.70 20.64 22.24
N ASN A 518 15.74 19.83 22.47
CA ASN A 518 15.70 18.70 23.40
C ASN A 518 16.34 18.96 24.78
N LEU A 519 16.75 20.19 25.07
CA LEU A 519 17.36 20.52 26.36
C LEU A 519 16.30 20.61 27.45
N SER A 520 16.63 20.05 28.62
CA SER A 520 15.75 20.08 29.80
C SER A 520 15.60 21.49 30.35
N ARG A 521 14.35 21.89 30.58
CA ARG A 521 13.94 23.16 31.20
C ARG A 521 13.12 22.84 32.44
N PRO A 522 13.74 22.81 33.64
CA PRO A 522 13.04 22.42 34.86
C PRO A 522 11.76 23.21 35.09
N GLY A 523 10.65 22.50 35.28
CA GLY A 523 9.34 23.10 35.54
C GLY A 523 8.57 23.53 34.29
N PHE A 524 9.07 23.26 33.09
CA PHE A 524 8.34 23.48 31.84
C PHE A 524 7.04 22.65 31.80
N SER A 525 7.08 21.41 32.28
CA SER A 525 5.92 20.52 32.44
C SER A 525 4.82 21.06 33.38
N ASN A 526 5.13 22.03 34.24
CA ASN A 526 4.10 22.70 35.06
C ASN A 526 3.24 23.66 34.22
N TYR A 527 3.82 24.25 33.16
CA TYR A 527 3.13 25.15 32.24
C TYR A 527 2.50 24.39 31.07
N PHE A 528 3.15 23.30 30.63
CA PHE A 528 2.68 22.42 29.56
C PHE A 528 2.61 20.96 30.05
N PRO A 529 1.57 20.60 30.83
CA PRO A 529 1.40 19.24 31.33
C PRO A 529 1.35 18.21 30.19
N GLY A 530 2.06 17.10 30.35
CA GLY A 530 2.08 15.99 29.38
C GLY A 530 3.23 16.02 28.36
N TYR A 531 3.98 17.12 28.24
CA TYR A 531 5.08 17.26 27.26
C TYR A 531 6.48 16.99 27.86
N GLY A 532 6.60 16.93 29.19
CA GLY A 532 7.90 16.82 29.86
C GLY A 532 8.72 18.10 29.80
N ASP A 533 9.95 18.07 30.34
CA ASP A 533 10.80 19.27 30.47
C ASP A 533 11.74 19.49 29.26
N ALA A 534 11.85 18.53 28.34
CA ALA A 534 12.85 18.52 27.27
C ALA A 534 12.42 19.30 26.01
N HIS A 535 12.18 20.61 26.14
CA HIS A 535 11.70 21.47 25.03
C HIS A 535 12.56 22.73 24.80
N GLY A 536 13.75 22.81 25.42
CA GLY A 536 14.68 23.92 25.30
C GLY A 536 15.72 23.75 24.19
N PHE A 537 16.26 24.86 23.68
CA PHE A 537 17.44 24.87 22.83
C PHE A 537 18.45 25.92 23.29
N ASP A 538 19.74 25.57 23.19
CA ASP A 538 20.90 26.43 23.42
C ASP A 538 22.02 25.89 22.53
N ALA A 539 22.30 26.57 21.42
CA ALA A 539 23.25 26.09 20.43
C ALA A 539 24.00 27.24 19.76
N VAL A 540 25.27 26.99 19.42
CA VAL A 540 26.06 27.84 18.52
C VAL A 540 25.95 27.27 17.12
N VAL A 541 25.38 28.06 16.21
CA VAL A 541 25.22 27.69 14.80
C VAL A 541 26.31 28.38 13.99
N PRO A 542 27.09 27.67 13.14
CA PRO A 542 28.20 28.22 12.38
C PRO A 542 27.71 29.06 11.18
N LEU A 543 26.98 30.13 11.47
CA LEU A 543 26.46 31.09 10.51
C LEU A 543 27.27 32.39 10.56
N GLN A 544 27.45 33.00 9.40
CA GLN A 544 28.22 34.23 9.19
C GLN A 544 27.56 35.50 9.78
N GLY A 545 26.47 35.37 10.55
CA GLY A 545 25.70 36.50 11.08
C GLY A 545 24.79 37.18 10.04
N GLY A 546 24.38 38.43 10.31
CA GLY A 546 23.35 39.14 9.54
C GLY A 546 21.97 39.03 10.19
N GLU A 547 20.90 39.08 9.40
CA GLU A 547 19.53 38.86 9.90
C GLU A 547 19.29 37.37 10.17
N VAL A 548 19.11 37.02 11.45
CA VAL A 548 18.93 35.64 11.91
C VAL A 548 17.47 35.40 12.26
N CYS A 549 16.85 34.41 11.63
CA CYS A 549 15.46 34.01 11.85
C CYS A 549 15.39 32.55 12.30
N LEU A 550 14.55 32.25 13.29
CA LEU A 550 14.33 30.90 13.80
C LEU A 550 12.92 30.43 13.44
N TYR A 551 12.78 29.16 13.05
CA TYR A 551 11.50 28.54 12.73
C TYR A 551 11.37 27.22 13.48
N ALA A 552 10.22 27.03 14.14
CA ALA A 552 9.88 25.72 14.70
C ALA A 552 9.35 24.83 13.58
N ILE A 553 9.91 23.63 13.46
CA ILE A 553 9.52 22.68 12.43
C ILE A 553 8.39 21.83 12.95
N ASN A 554 7.25 21.93 12.28
CA ASN A 554 6.06 21.17 12.61
C ASN A 554 6.28 19.69 12.28
N VAL A 555 5.91 18.80 13.19
CA VAL A 555 6.05 17.34 13.02
C VAL A 555 4.83 16.67 12.38
N ALA A 556 3.71 17.39 12.25
CA ALA A 556 2.52 16.99 11.51
C ALA A 556 2.59 17.44 10.03
N ASP A 557 2.31 16.50 9.12
CA ASP A 557 2.24 16.76 7.69
C ASP A 557 1.20 17.84 7.36
N GLY A 558 1.61 18.89 6.64
CA GLY A 558 0.72 19.85 5.98
C GLY A 558 0.49 21.18 6.70
N VAL A 559 1.21 21.48 7.77
CA VAL A 559 1.07 22.74 8.54
C VAL A 559 2.25 23.68 8.29
N THR A 560 2.05 24.99 8.50
CA THR A 560 3.11 26.01 8.45
C THR A 560 4.17 25.78 9.53
N ASN A 561 5.45 25.97 9.19
CA ASN A 561 6.56 26.09 10.14
C ASN A 561 6.64 27.54 10.65
N PRO A 562 6.09 27.86 11.85
CA PRO A 562 6.01 29.25 12.29
C PRO A 562 7.39 29.80 12.62
N ARG A 563 7.60 31.08 12.28
CA ARG A 563 8.76 31.82 12.75
C ARG A 563 8.64 32.07 14.24
N LEU A 564 9.67 31.74 15.00
CA LEU A 564 9.78 32.01 16.42
C LEU A 564 10.22 33.46 16.62
N GLY A 565 9.26 34.33 16.94
CA GLY A 565 9.50 35.74 17.19
C GLY A 565 9.95 36.54 15.95
N SER A 566 10.61 37.66 16.20
CA SER A 566 11.20 38.53 15.18
C SER A 566 12.63 38.09 14.86
N CYS A 567 13.05 38.29 13.61
CA CYS A 567 14.46 38.09 13.25
C CYS A 567 15.35 39.09 13.99
N THR A 568 16.55 38.65 14.38
CA THR A 568 17.52 39.48 15.10
C THR A 568 18.74 39.68 14.22
N THR A 569 19.14 40.94 14.02
CA THR A 569 20.38 41.25 13.29
C THR A 569 21.58 41.12 14.24
N VAL A 570 22.53 40.28 13.88
CA VAL A 570 23.80 40.13 14.59
C VAL A 570 24.97 40.50 13.69
N LEU A 571 26.12 40.82 14.30
CA LEU A 571 27.35 41.17 13.58
C LEU A 571 27.68 40.13 12.50
N GLY A 572 28.03 40.59 11.29
CA GLY A 572 28.41 39.75 10.16
C GLY A 572 29.85 39.23 10.24
N GLY A 573 30.24 38.30 9.36
CA GLY A 573 31.55 37.65 9.38
C GLY A 573 32.69 38.44 8.74
N THR A 574 32.39 39.54 8.06
CA THR A 574 33.45 40.42 7.52
C THR A 574 34.17 41.16 8.65
N PRO A 575 35.52 41.19 8.68
CA PRO A 575 36.28 41.92 9.67
C PRO A 575 35.84 43.38 9.81
N LEU A 576 35.86 43.86 11.05
CA LEU A 576 35.78 45.26 11.38
C LEU A 576 37.18 45.78 11.74
N GLY A 577 37.42 47.06 11.54
CA GLY A 577 38.68 47.67 11.98
C GLY A 577 38.89 49.06 11.41
N SER A 578 40.03 49.64 11.79
CA SER A 578 40.44 50.95 11.30
C SER A 578 41.96 51.08 11.33
N LEU A 579 42.52 51.65 10.27
CA LEU A 579 43.86 52.24 10.32
C LEU A 579 43.76 53.63 10.95
N GLU A 580 44.27 53.77 12.17
CA GLU A 580 44.14 54.98 12.96
C GLU A 580 45.31 55.93 12.70
N ALA A 581 46.55 55.43 12.80
CA ALA A 581 47.76 56.23 12.63
C ALA A 581 48.78 55.58 11.69
N ALA A 582 49.48 56.43 10.95
CA ALA A 582 50.65 56.07 10.16
C ALA A 582 51.68 57.19 10.30
N GLY A 583 52.91 56.85 10.67
CA GLY A 583 53.97 57.84 10.92
C GLY A 583 55.35 57.27 10.61
N ARG A 584 56.27 58.16 10.23
CA ARG A 584 57.67 57.80 10.03
C ARG A 584 58.34 57.51 11.37
N VAL A 585 59.12 56.44 11.40
CA VAL A 585 60.01 56.11 12.51
C VAL A 585 61.33 55.63 11.92
N ALA A 586 62.36 55.52 12.76
CA ALA A 586 63.61 54.94 12.32
C ALA A 586 63.40 53.51 11.78
N GLY A 587 63.94 53.23 10.58
CA GLY A 587 63.83 51.92 9.93
C GLY A 587 62.50 51.64 9.23
N GLY A 588 61.55 52.59 9.18
CA GLY A 588 60.36 52.44 8.34
C GLY A 588 59.16 53.32 8.69
N VAL A 589 57.96 52.78 8.51
CA VAL A 589 56.68 53.43 8.83
C VAL A 589 55.97 52.63 9.93
N ARG A 590 55.66 53.29 11.05
CA ARG A 590 54.83 52.73 12.10
C ARG A 590 53.37 52.88 11.73
N LEU A 591 52.63 51.77 11.74
CA LEU A 591 51.19 51.72 11.51
C LEU A 591 50.52 51.19 12.78
N SER A 592 49.46 51.87 13.23
CA SER A 592 48.67 51.41 14.36
C SER A 592 47.17 51.59 14.16
N GLY A 593 46.41 50.72 14.82
CA GLY A 593 44.96 50.66 14.72
C GLY A 593 44.41 49.42 15.42
N TRP A 594 43.26 48.94 14.94
CA TRP A 594 42.65 47.70 15.41
C TRP A 594 41.91 46.99 14.28
N SER A 595 41.74 45.68 14.43
CA SER A 595 40.88 44.86 13.58
C SER A 595 40.39 43.64 14.34
N LEU A 596 39.12 43.30 14.16
CA LEU A 596 38.45 42.15 14.76
C LEU A 596 37.64 41.42 13.69
N ASP A 597 37.69 40.10 13.71
CA ASP A 597 36.88 39.23 12.86
C ASP A 597 35.93 38.43 13.75
N ALA A 598 34.63 38.48 13.45
CA ALA A 598 33.61 37.87 14.29
C ALA A 598 33.61 36.32 14.21
N ASP A 599 34.32 35.73 13.24
CA ASP A 599 34.45 34.28 13.07
C ASP A 599 35.56 33.66 13.93
N THR A 600 36.44 34.45 14.54
CA THR A 600 37.52 33.96 15.40
C THR A 600 37.68 34.77 16.68
N ALA A 601 38.06 34.12 17.79
CA ALA A 601 38.46 34.82 19.02
C ALA A 601 39.91 35.34 18.96
N GLY A 602 40.72 34.81 18.03
CA GLY A 602 42.12 35.15 17.88
C GLY A 602 42.36 36.44 17.08
N ALA A 603 43.60 36.92 17.12
CA ALA A 603 44.05 38.07 16.34
C ALA A 603 43.91 37.83 14.83
N VAL A 604 43.45 38.86 14.11
CA VAL A 604 43.29 38.82 12.65
C VAL A 604 44.62 39.14 11.96
N ALA A 605 44.94 38.43 10.88
CA ALA A 605 46.07 38.77 10.03
C ALA A 605 45.75 40.01 9.18
N LEU A 606 46.73 40.90 9.02
CA LEU A 606 46.58 42.13 8.25
C LEU A 606 47.63 42.18 7.15
N HIS A 607 47.23 42.52 5.93
CA HIS A 607 48.15 42.76 4.82
C HIS A 607 48.33 44.26 4.59
N VAL A 608 49.58 44.68 4.54
CA VAL A 608 49.98 46.06 4.29
C VAL A 608 50.49 46.18 2.86
N TYR A 609 49.95 47.14 2.13
CA TYR A 609 50.34 47.46 0.77
C TYR A 609 50.89 48.88 0.69
N ALA A 610 52.00 49.07 -0.02
CA ALA A 610 52.55 50.37 -0.36
C ALA A 610 52.36 50.62 -1.86
N ASN A 611 51.63 51.69 -2.24
CA ASN A 611 51.29 52.00 -3.63
C ASN A 611 50.68 50.80 -4.39
N GLY A 612 49.88 49.98 -3.70
CA GLY A 612 49.24 48.78 -4.25
C GLY A 612 50.14 47.53 -4.30
N GLN A 613 51.42 47.62 -3.93
CA GLN A 613 52.32 46.47 -3.82
C GLN A 613 52.31 45.92 -2.39
N PHE A 614 52.20 44.61 -2.22
CA PHE A 614 52.27 43.98 -0.89
C PHE A 614 53.68 44.18 -0.30
N VAL A 615 53.75 44.69 0.94
CA VAL A 615 55.04 44.97 1.62
C VAL A 615 55.21 44.23 2.95
N SER A 616 54.14 43.89 3.66
CA SER A 616 54.23 43.19 4.93
C SER A 616 52.91 42.54 5.34
N ALA A 617 53.01 41.46 6.12
CA ALA A 617 51.90 40.90 6.87
C ALA A 617 52.15 41.13 8.37
N ILE A 618 51.17 41.71 9.06
CA ILE A 618 51.20 41.97 10.51
C ILE A 618 49.99 41.31 11.16
N SER A 619 49.89 41.31 12.49
CA SER A 619 48.74 40.74 13.21
C SER A 619 48.13 41.77 14.14
N ALA A 620 46.81 41.73 14.27
CA ALA A 620 46.05 42.52 15.23
C ALA A 620 46.06 41.87 16.63
N ASN A 621 47.24 41.70 17.23
CA ASN A 621 47.43 40.95 18.47
C ASN A 621 47.80 41.83 19.69
N THR A 622 47.78 43.16 19.55
CA THR A 622 48.06 44.08 20.65
C THR A 622 46.78 44.38 21.45
N THR A 623 46.95 44.75 22.71
CA THR A 623 45.81 45.00 23.61
C THR A 623 45.20 46.38 23.39
N ARG A 624 43.88 46.41 23.20
CA ARG A 624 43.02 47.59 23.07
C ARG A 624 41.80 47.44 23.97
N ALA A 625 41.89 47.99 25.17
CA ALA A 625 40.84 47.85 26.19
C ALA A 625 39.51 48.50 25.77
N ASP A 626 39.58 49.58 25.00
CA ASP A 626 38.43 50.24 24.39
C ASP A 626 37.68 49.33 23.40
N VAL A 627 38.41 48.60 22.55
CA VAL A 627 37.83 47.61 21.61
C VAL A 627 37.22 46.45 22.38
N GLY A 628 37.92 45.92 23.38
CA GLY A 628 37.40 44.84 24.23
C GLY A 628 36.16 45.23 25.05
N ALA A 629 35.99 46.50 25.39
CA ALA A 629 34.79 47.00 26.07
C ALA A 629 33.56 47.03 25.13
N VAL A 630 33.77 47.31 23.83
CA VAL A 630 32.70 47.31 22.82
C VAL A 630 32.38 45.88 22.34
N PHE A 631 33.39 45.01 22.26
CA PHE A 631 33.25 43.61 21.85
C PHE A 631 33.71 42.61 22.94
N PRO A 632 33.02 42.53 24.09
CA PRO A 632 33.48 41.74 25.24
C PRO A 632 33.72 40.26 24.95
N ALA A 633 32.91 39.65 24.06
CA ALA A 633 33.01 38.23 23.74
C ALA A 633 34.29 37.85 22.97
N TRP A 634 35.02 38.83 22.41
CA TRP A 634 36.28 38.63 21.67
C TRP A 634 37.52 39.09 22.45
N GLY A 635 37.34 39.80 23.57
CA GLY A 635 38.42 40.33 24.38
C GLY A 635 39.14 41.54 23.75
N ALA A 636 40.23 41.97 24.37
CA ALA A 636 40.94 43.21 24.01
C ALA A 636 42.09 43.04 23.00
N ASN A 637 42.51 41.82 22.67
CA ASN A 637 43.71 41.57 21.88
C ASN A 637 43.45 41.62 20.37
N HIS A 638 42.96 42.77 19.91
CA HIS A 638 42.55 43.04 18.53
C HIS A 638 43.16 44.35 17.98
N GLY A 639 44.15 44.91 18.65
CA GLY A 639 44.93 46.06 18.19
C GLY A 639 46.11 45.64 17.31
N PHE A 640 46.62 46.54 16.47
CA PHE A 640 47.91 46.37 15.82
C PHE A 640 48.77 47.61 16.03
N ASP A 641 50.08 47.39 16.19
CA ASP A 641 51.08 48.44 16.24
C ASP A 641 52.42 47.87 15.75
N ALA A 642 52.77 48.17 14.50
CA ALA A 642 53.90 47.54 13.82
C ALA A 642 54.69 48.56 12.99
N VAL A 643 56.00 48.36 12.93
CA VAL A 643 56.88 49.10 12.01
C VAL A 643 57.08 48.27 10.76
N VAL A 644 56.68 48.83 9.62
CA VAL A 644 56.84 48.21 8.30
C VAL A 644 58.03 48.86 7.60
N PRO A 645 59.02 48.07 7.13
CA PRO A 645 60.16 48.61 6.39
C PRO A 645 59.74 49.40 5.16
N THR A 646 60.48 50.45 4.84
CA THR A 646 60.26 51.25 3.64
C THR A 646 60.92 50.60 2.43
N THR A 647 60.13 50.22 1.44
CA THR A 647 60.62 49.61 0.19
C THR A 647 60.67 50.59 -0.98
N THR A 648 60.17 51.82 -0.79
CA THR A 648 60.07 52.86 -1.83
C THR A 648 60.37 54.24 -1.23
N THR A 649 60.94 55.13 -2.03
CA THR A 649 61.12 56.55 -1.71
C THR A 649 60.15 57.42 -2.51
N GLY A 650 59.88 58.65 -2.05
CA GLY A 650 58.86 59.55 -2.60
C GLY A 650 57.51 59.44 -1.90
N VAL A 651 56.46 60.03 -2.48
CA VAL A 651 55.11 59.97 -1.91
C VAL A 651 54.58 58.54 -1.99
N THR A 652 54.35 57.91 -0.83
CA THR A 652 53.94 56.51 -0.72
C THR A 652 52.63 56.40 0.06
N THR A 653 51.67 55.67 -0.49
CA THR A 653 50.37 55.39 0.15
C THR A 653 50.37 53.99 0.73
N TYR A 654 50.23 53.90 2.05
CA TYR A 654 50.12 52.65 2.79
C TYR A 654 48.64 52.32 3.01
N CYS A 655 48.19 51.15 2.58
CA CYS A 655 46.85 50.63 2.78
C CYS A 655 46.89 49.34 3.59
N VAL A 656 46.01 49.22 4.58
CA VAL A 656 45.92 48.03 5.44
C VAL A 656 44.62 47.30 5.18
N TYR A 657 44.70 46.03 4.82
CA TYR A 657 43.56 45.13 4.63
C TYR A 657 43.50 44.11 5.77
N ALA A 658 42.33 43.88 6.32
CA ALA A 658 42.10 42.75 7.22
C ALA A 658 41.86 41.48 6.40
N ILE A 659 42.49 40.38 6.81
CA ILE A 659 42.33 39.09 6.16
C ILE A 659 41.25 38.30 6.90
N ASN A 660 40.13 38.11 6.23
CA ASN A 660 38.94 37.44 6.74
C ASN A 660 39.26 36.00 7.13
N VAL A 661 38.78 35.59 8.30
CA VAL A 661 38.72 34.21 8.77
C VAL A 661 37.30 33.71 8.52
N GLY A 662 37.14 32.58 7.83
CA GLY A 662 35.82 32.10 7.41
C GLY A 662 35.39 32.66 6.05
N GLY A 663 34.07 32.82 5.84
CA GLY A 663 33.52 33.29 4.56
C GLY A 663 33.36 34.80 4.52
N GLY A 664 33.79 35.46 3.46
CA GLY A 664 33.64 36.91 3.36
C GLY A 664 34.64 37.55 2.41
N VAL A 665 34.77 38.88 2.54
CA VAL A 665 35.74 39.68 1.80
C VAL A 665 36.83 40.16 2.75
N ASN A 666 38.01 40.48 2.22
CA ASN A 666 39.10 41.11 2.97
C ASN A 666 38.92 42.64 2.91
N PRO A 667 38.36 43.30 3.96
CA PRO A 667 38.04 44.72 3.87
C PRO A 667 39.30 45.59 3.98
N LEU A 668 39.27 46.73 3.29
CA LEU A 668 40.24 47.81 3.48
C LEU A 668 39.94 48.54 4.80
N LEU A 669 40.86 48.50 5.75
CA LEU A 669 40.75 49.21 7.03
C LEU A 669 41.08 50.70 6.91
N GLY A 670 41.87 51.05 5.89
CA GLY A 670 42.18 52.44 5.55
C GLY A 670 43.52 52.58 4.83
N CYS A 671 43.72 53.76 4.23
CA CYS A 671 44.97 54.17 3.63
C CYS A 671 45.51 55.47 4.25
N ARG A 672 46.83 55.63 4.26
CA ARG A 672 47.53 56.85 4.66
C ARG A 672 48.69 57.13 3.72
N THR A 673 48.84 58.37 3.28
CA THR A 673 49.91 58.80 2.39
C THR A 673 50.97 59.55 3.17
N LEU A 674 52.23 59.14 3.00
CA LEU A 674 53.40 59.71 3.67
C LEU A 674 54.51 59.95 2.65
N THR A 675 55.32 60.99 2.85
CA THR A 675 56.50 61.22 2.02
C THR A 675 57.68 60.37 2.53
N VAL A 676 58.07 59.39 1.73
CA VAL A 676 59.18 58.43 1.70
C VAL A 676 60.64 58.94 1.50
N THR A 677 61.42 59.46 2.45
CA THR A 677 62.87 59.70 2.26
C THR A 677 63.69 58.64 3.01
N GLY A 678 64.62 57.97 2.30
CA GLY A 678 65.71 57.16 2.89
C GLY A 678 67.05 57.92 2.92
N GLN A 679 67.17 59.01 2.15
CA GLN A 679 68.43 59.74 2.03
C GLN A 679 68.87 60.39 3.37
N PRO A 680 70.15 60.24 3.78
CA PRO A 680 70.66 60.89 4.97
C PRO A 680 70.62 62.41 4.82
N PHE A 681 70.39 63.09 5.93
CA PHE A 681 70.37 64.54 5.99
C PHE A 681 71.07 65.02 7.24
N GLY A 682 71.62 66.23 7.19
CA GLY A 682 72.44 66.75 8.27
C GLY A 682 72.97 68.13 7.95
N SER A 683 73.80 68.65 8.84
CA SER A 683 74.41 69.96 8.69
C SER A 683 75.87 69.95 9.15
N ILE A 684 76.71 70.63 8.37
CA ILE A 684 78.06 71.04 8.81
C ILE A 684 77.90 72.39 9.51
N GLU A 685 78.19 72.41 10.81
CA GLU A 685 77.97 73.58 11.66
C GLU A 685 79.22 74.45 11.78
N SER A 686 80.40 73.84 11.89
CA SER A 686 81.66 74.59 11.92
C SER A 686 82.78 73.82 11.26
N VAL A 687 83.59 74.57 10.50
CA VAL A 687 84.89 74.15 9.98
C VAL A 687 85.89 75.22 10.36
N SER A 688 86.92 74.86 11.12
CA SER A 688 87.88 75.84 11.65
C SER A 688 89.29 75.28 11.71
N ARG A 689 90.29 76.15 11.54
CA ARG A 689 91.70 75.80 11.77
C ARG A 689 91.96 75.72 13.27
N THR A 690 92.64 74.67 13.68
CA THR A 690 93.12 74.44 15.04
C THR A 690 94.62 74.11 14.99
N PRO A 691 95.35 74.23 16.12
CA PRO A 691 96.79 73.90 16.16
C PRO A 691 97.14 72.45 15.72
N GLY A 692 96.16 71.56 15.62
CA GLY A 692 96.31 70.17 15.16
C GLY A 692 95.79 69.87 13.74
N GLY A 693 95.29 70.87 13.02
CA GLY A 693 94.72 70.73 11.67
C GLY A 693 93.32 71.35 11.55
N ILE A 694 92.42 70.74 10.79
CA ILE A 694 91.07 71.28 10.53
C ILE A 694 90.05 70.54 11.38
N ARG A 695 89.36 71.24 12.30
CA ARG A 695 88.24 70.70 13.07
C ARG A 695 86.93 70.89 12.34
N VAL A 696 86.12 69.84 12.24
CA VAL A 696 84.83 69.79 11.56
C VAL A 696 83.79 69.27 12.55
N THR A 697 82.70 70.01 12.73
CA THR A 697 81.60 69.65 13.64
C THR A 697 80.25 69.75 12.95
N GLY A 698 79.30 68.93 13.40
CA GLY A 698 77.93 68.96 12.90
C GLY A 698 77.12 67.77 13.37
N TRP A 699 76.07 67.43 12.62
CA TRP A 699 75.23 66.26 12.86
C TRP A 699 74.71 65.68 11.53
N VAL A 700 74.33 64.40 11.56
CA VAL A 700 73.71 63.70 10.43
C VAL A 700 72.76 62.63 10.96
N ILE A 701 71.61 62.47 10.30
CA ILE A 701 70.64 61.40 10.53
C ILE A 701 70.43 60.67 9.21
N ASP A 702 70.36 59.36 9.28
CA ASP A 702 69.88 58.52 8.18
C ASP A 702 68.48 58.00 8.52
N PRO A 703 67.44 58.37 7.76
CA PRO A 703 66.08 57.87 7.95
C PRO A 703 65.93 56.35 8.02
N ASP A 704 66.84 55.59 7.40
CA ASP A 704 66.80 54.13 7.33
C ASP A 704 67.23 53.45 8.65
N SER A 705 67.81 54.19 9.61
CA SER A 705 68.25 53.61 10.89
C SER A 705 68.23 54.59 12.07
N ALA A 706 68.02 54.08 13.28
CA ALA A 706 68.22 54.86 14.51
C ALA A 706 69.71 54.96 14.89
N ASN A 707 70.56 54.12 14.28
CA ASN A 707 71.98 54.07 14.60
C ASN A 707 72.73 55.24 13.98
N ALA A 708 73.83 55.63 14.63
CA ALA A 708 74.74 56.65 14.12
C ALA A 708 75.30 56.29 12.73
N VAL A 709 75.46 57.30 11.88
CA VAL A 709 75.82 57.16 10.47
C VAL A 709 77.31 57.42 10.28
N THR A 710 77.93 56.74 9.30
CA THR A 710 79.32 57.04 8.91
C THR A 710 79.36 58.22 7.94
N LEU A 711 80.36 59.07 8.10
CA LEU A 711 80.62 60.24 7.27
C LEU A 711 81.97 60.09 6.59
N HIS A 712 82.06 60.49 5.32
CA HIS A 712 83.33 60.67 4.63
C HIS A 712 83.67 62.14 4.51
N VAL A 713 84.88 62.51 4.94
CA VAL A 713 85.36 63.89 4.92
C VAL A 713 86.50 64.02 3.91
N TYR A 714 86.34 64.97 2.98
CA TYR A 714 87.28 65.27 1.91
C TYR A 714 87.86 66.67 2.12
N VAL A 715 89.17 66.82 1.89
CA VAL A 715 89.86 68.12 1.88
C VAL A 715 90.39 68.36 0.47
N ASP A 716 90.01 69.48 -0.14
CA ASP A 716 90.36 69.86 -1.51
C ASP A 716 90.13 68.71 -2.53
N GLY A 717 89.00 68.00 -2.38
CA GLY A 717 88.60 66.89 -3.25
C GLY A 717 89.24 65.53 -2.93
N VAL A 718 90.14 65.45 -1.95
CA VAL A 718 90.82 64.19 -1.58
C VAL A 718 90.28 63.66 -0.26
N PHE A 719 89.97 62.36 -0.20
CA PHE A 719 89.52 61.70 1.02
C PHE A 719 90.56 61.85 2.14
N ARG A 720 90.10 62.18 3.36
CA ARG A 720 90.97 62.37 4.53
C ARG A 720 90.58 61.51 5.72
N ALA A 721 89.28 61.35 5.96
CA ALA A 721 88.82 60.57 7.11
C ALA A 721 87.42 60.00 6.88
N ALA A 722 87.16 58.86 7.52
CA ALA A 722 85.82 58.39 7.82
C ALA A 722 85.58 58.56 9.32
N THR A 723 84.42 59.09 9.72
CA THR A 723 84.04 59.25 11.13
C THR A 723 82.59 58.85 11.34
N THR A 724 82.24 58.37 12.53
CA THR A 724 80.86 58.02 12.88
C THR A 724 80.24 59.16 13.67
N ALA A 725 79.03 59.57 13.29
CA ALA A 725 78.30 60.63 13.96
C ALA A 725 77.57 60.12 15.21
N ASN A 726 78.31 59.62 16.21
CA ASN A 726 77.75 58.99 17.42
C ASN A 726 77.80 59.89 18.66
N LEU A 727 78.15 61.17 18.52
CA LEU A 727 78.18 62.11 19.63
C LEU A 727 76.76 62.58 19.99
N SER A 728 76.53 62.84 21.27
CA SER A 728 75.24 63.29 21.76
C SER A 728 74.92 64.73 21.34
N ARG A 729 73.76 64.90 20.72
CA ARG A 729 73.11 66.16 20.32
C ARG A 729 71.65 66.15 20.80
N PRO A 730 71.40 66.47 22.08
CA PRO A 730 70.06 66.45 22.66
C PRO A 730 69.09 67.40 21.95
N ASP A 731 69.59 68.50 21.40
CA ASP A 731 68.82 69.46 20.59
C ASP A 731 68.32 68.83 19.27
N VAL A 732 69.17 68.06 18.59
CA VAL A 732 68.80 67.30 17.38
C VAL A 732 67.82 66.18 17.74
N GLY A 733 68.10 65.43 18.80
CA GLY A 733 67.23 64.36 19.30
C GLY A 733 65.88 64.85 19.80
N ALA A 734 65.74 66.11 20.24
CA ALA A 734 64.46 66.69 20.62
C ALA A 734 63.56 66.96 19.40
N ILE A 735 64.14 67.34 18.26
CA ILE A 735 63.41 67.58 17.01
C ILE A 735 63.12 66.27 16.28
N PHE A 736 64.11 65.37 16.23
CA PHE A 736 64.05 64.08 15.53
C PHE A 736 63.97 62.92 16.53
N TYR A 737 62.98 62.98 17.43
CA TYR A 737 62.83 62.09 18.60
C TYR A 737 62.89 60.59 18.29
N SER A 738 62.42 60.15 17.11
CA SER A 738 62.43 58.74 16.74
C SER A 738 63.83 58.16 16.45
N TYR A 739 64.83 59.02 16.27
CA TYR A 739 66.22 58.63 15.95
C TYR A 739 67.16 58.74 17.17
N GLY A 740 66.77 59.47 18.22
CA GLY A 740 67.59 59.70 19.40
C GLY A 740 68.62 60.83 19.24
N ALA A 741 69.49 61.00 20.24
CA ALA A 741 70.45 62.12 20.29
C ALA A 741 71.84 61.79 19.71
N LEU A 742 72.18 60.52 19.46
CA LEU A 742 73.54 60.10 19.12
C LEU A 742 73.82 60.24 17.61
N HIS A 743 73.75 61.47 17.12
CA HIS A 743 73.83 61.81 15.68
C HIS A 743 74.79 62.97 15.38
N GLY A 744 75.58 63.40 16.36
CA GLY A 744 76.59 64.46 16.23
C GLY A 744 77.97 63.93 15.85
N PHE A 745 78.78 64.76 15.20
CA PHE A 745 80.19 64.47 14.93
C PHE A 745 81.09 65.67 15.27
N ASP A 746 82.30 65.36 15.73
CA ASP A 746 83.39 66.30 15.98
C ASP A 746 84.70 65.59 15.67
N THR A 747 85.37 65.99 14.59
CA THR A 747 86.60 65.36 14.13
C THR A 747 87.63 66.41 13.77
N THR A 748 88.91 66.12 14.04
CA THR A 748 90.03 66.97 13.63
C THR A 748 90.87 66.21 12.60
N LEU A 749 90.99 66.78 11.41
CA LEU A 749 91.77 66.24 10.29
C LEU A 749 93.20 66.79 10.38
N SER A 750 94.20 65.92 10.28
CA SER A 750 95.59 66.36 10.19
C SER A 750 95.92 66.96 8.82
N GLY A 751 96.76 67.99 8.80
CA GLY A 751 97.16 68.71 7.58
C GLY A 751 96.38 70.01 7.33
N GLY A 752 96.68 70.65 6.19
CA GLY A 752 96.04 71.89 5.74
C GLY A 752 95.18 71.68 4.48
N GLY A 753 94.42 72.70 4.11
CA GLY A 753 93.60 72.75 2.90
C GLY A 753 92.82 74.05 2.79
N SER A 754 92.10 74.22 1.69
CA SER A 754 91.27 75.41 1.43
C SER A 754 89.77 75.12 1.52
N GLN A 755 89.35 73.87 1.32
CA GLN A 755 87.95 73.45 1.33
C GLN A 755 87.77 72.08 1.99
N VAL A 756 86.75 71.96 2.84
CA VAL A 756 86.27 70.67 3.39
C VAL A 756 84.88 70.38 2.86
N CYS A 757 84.69 69.15 2.37
CA CYS A 757 83.38 68.61 1.98
C CYS A 757 83.06 67.37 2.82
N VAL A 758 81.83 67.27 3.33
CA VAL A 758 81.37 66.13 4.13
C VAL A 758 80.24 65.41 3.39
N TYR A 759 80.42 64.11 3.17
CA TYR A 759 79.40 63.22 2.62
C TYR A 759 78.87 62.32 3.73
N ALA A 760 77.55 62.14 3.79
CA ALA A 760 76.94 61.12 4.62
C ALA A 760 76.91 59.78 3.86
N ILE A 761 77.19 58.69 4.56
CA ILE A 761 77.18 57.35 3.98
C ILE A 761 75.87 56.67 4.36
N ASP A 762 75.03 56.48 3.34
CA ASP A 762 73.68 55.93 3.47
C ASP A 762 73.74 54.44 3.88
N ILE A 763 73.01 54.10 4.93
CA ILE A 763 72.93 52.75 5.52
C ILE A 763 72.01 51.86 4.67
N GLY A 764 70.99 52.43 4.02
CA GLY A 764 70.03 51.75 3.15
C GLY A 764 70.56 51.37 1.75
N GLY A 765 71.78 51.79 1.40
CA GLY A 765 72.40 51.53 0.10
C GLY A 765 72.02 52.54 -1.00
N GLY A 766 71.44 53.68 -0.62
CA GLY A 766 71.08 54.79 -1.49
C GLY A 766 72.24 55.71 -1.87
N VAL A 767 71.92 56.91 -2.34
CA VAL A 767 72.90 57.92 -2.74
C VAL A 767 73.50 58.56 -1.49
N ASN A 768 74.83 58.47 -1.34
CA ASN A 768 75.59 59.18 -0.30
C ASN A 768 75.55 60.71 -0.54
N PRO A 769 74.75 61.49 0.22
CA PRO A 769 74.58 62.91 -0.07
C PRO A 769 75.79 63.71 0.42
N LEU A 770 76.15 64.73 -0.38
CA LEU A 770 77.00 65.81 0.09
C LEU A 770 76.21 66.66 1.10
N LEU A 771 76.59 66.63 2.37
CA LEU A 771 76.00 67.49 3.41
C LEU A 771 76.39 68.96 3.20
N GLY A 772 77.58 69.19 2.66
CA GLY A 772 78.03 70.51 2.23
C GLY A 772 79.53 70.59 2.04
N CYS A 773 79.97 71.70 1.44
CA CYS A 773 81.37 72.12 1.43
C CYS A 773 81.52 73.47 2.14
N ARG A 774 82.65 73.68 2.81
CA ARG A 774 83.02 74.93 3.48
C ARG A 774 84.47 75.28 3.15
N ASN A 775 84.71 76.53 2.77
CA ASN A 775 86.06 77.05 2.62
C ASN A 775 86.62 77.48 3.99
N ILE A 776 87.95 77.42 4.16
CA ILE A 776 88.63 77.51 5.46
C ILE A 776 89.65 78.64 5.54
#